data_AF-A0A8S9SER1-F1
#
_entry.id   AF-A0A8S9SER1-F1
#
_cell.length_a   1.000
_cell.length_b   1.000
_cell.length_c   1.000
_cell.angle_alpha   90.00
_cell.angle_beta   90.00
_cell.angle_gamma   90.00
#
_symmetry.space_group_name_H-M   'P 1'
#
loop_
_entity.id
_entity.type
_entity.pdbx_description
1 polymer ?
#
loop_
_entity_poly.entity_id
_entity_poly.type
_entity_poly.pdbx_seq_one_letter_code
_entity_poly.pdbx_strand_id
1 'polypeptide(L)'
;PMIRRPINDSSAVSRYLTSPIFIFSRFLFSSSSSSSENNTHEPIISNRNPKSPFGSPTRIQKLIASQSDPLLAKEIFDYASQHPNFRHSQSSHLVLILKLGRSRHFNLIDDVLAKHRSSGYPVTGELFTYLIKVYAEAKLPEKAFKTFYKMIEFNFTPQPKHLNRILEVLVSHRGYLQKALVLFKSARLHGVMPNTRTYNVLMRAFCLNDDLSIAYKLFGKMLERDVVPDVESYRILIEGFCRKGQVNGATELLEDMLNKGFVPDRLSYTTLLNSLCRKTQLREAYKLLCRMKLKGCNPDIVHYNTMILGFCRQGRAMDARKVLEDMSSSCCSPDSVSYRTLIGGLCGQGMFEEGKKYLQEMISNGFSPHFSVSNCLVKGFCSFGKVEEACDVVELLDSFHGGDMAMRLPFPSTHRRIPTLPSFASFTPRRRNVAMASAKRSPKRLKYSTPRFTKEGEFVSIEVDPSGADSWKLEPVIELLKQGAVGVIPTDTVYAIVCDCKNHSAVERLRRIKKIESSKPLSILCRSLRDIDAYTMGFPRGDGHGHANVFRAVKQCLPGPYTFILTASKELPKQCVGYGTTSVKYASRKNVGVRISDDAVCQAILQAMDAPLICTSVKGPKENEWMIDPTIIGDTYGPEGLDFLVDGGVRVAEPSTIVDMTGPYPKVIREGKGPILPWMVVEEEDESSLRQDLIASET
;
A
#
# COMPACT_ATOMS: atom_id res chain seq x y z
N PRO A 1 52.08 2.14 40.74
CA PRO A 1 53.18 3.10 40.49
C PRO A 1 52.68 4.32 39.71
N MET A 2 52.53 5.43 40.45
CA MET A 2 52.46 6.85 40.04
C MET A 2 51.36 7.26 39.03
N ILE A 3 50.27 7.96 39.37
CA ILE A 3 50.00 9.14 40.23
C ILE A 3 50.63 10.45 39.73
N ARG A 4 49.74 11.46 39.56
CA ARG A 4 49.89 12.95 39.65
C ARG A 4 50.39 13.68 38.39
N ARG A 5 49.93 14.90 38.03
CA ARG A 5 48.85 15.85 38.43
C ARG A 5 48.92 17.07 37.45
N PRO A 6 48.24 18.20 37.69
CA PRO A 6 47.42 18.93 36.71
C PRO A 6 48.17 20.01 35.92
N ILE A 7 47.60 20.44 34.80
CA ILE A 7 47.91 21.77 34.24
C ILE A 7 46.65 22.61 34.38
N ASN A 8 46.68 23.45 35.42
CA ASN A 8 46.02 24.75 35.40
C ASN A 8 46.71 25.57 34.31
N ASP A 9 46.00 25.89 33.24
CA ASP A 9 46.28 27.12 32.51
C ASP A 9 44.97 27.81 32.16
N SER A 10 44.54 28.64 33.11
CA SER A 10 43.51 29.65 32.97
C SER A 10 44.01 30.77 32.05
N SER A 11 44.12 30.51 30.74
CA SER A 11 44.36 31.58 29.75
C SER A 11 44.00 31.21 28.30
N ALA A 12 43.65 29.96 27.99
CA ALA A 12 43.42 29.51 26.61
C ALA A 12 41.94 29.31 26.20
N VAL A 13 40.96 29.61 27.06
CA VAL A 13 39.51 29.38 26.78
C VAL A 13 38.75 30.63 26.29
N SER A 14 39.41 31.78 26.13
CA SER A 14 38.73 33.05 25.81
C SER A 14 38.73 33.48 24.32
N ARG A 15 39.07 32.61 23.34
CA ARG A 15 39.14 33.05 21.92
C ARG A 15 38.27 32.30 20.91
N TYR A 16 37.43 31.35 21.33
CA TYR A 16 36.48 30.67 20.43
C TYR A 16 35.03 30.72 20.92
N LEU A 17 34.65 31.80 21.59
CA LEU A 17 33.25 32.18 21.79
C LEU A 17 32.91 33.38 20.88
N THR A 18 32.90 33.15 19.57
CA THR A 18 32.11 33.99 18.67
C THR A 18 30.74 33.34 18.53
N SER A 19 29.80 33.93 19.28
CA SER A 19 28.38 33.59 19.35
C SER A 19 27.76 33.23 17.98
N PRO A 20 26.92 32.16 17.88
CA PRO A 20 26.22 31.80 16.64
C PRO A 20 25.24 32.89 16.14
N ILE A 21 24.99 33.92 16.95
CA ILE A 21 24.20 35.11 16.60
C ILE A 21 24.84 35.90 15.44
N PHE A 22 26.17 35.87 15.27
CA PHE A 22 26.86 36.63 14.22
C PHE A 22 26.83 35.98 12.83
N ILE A 23 26.67 34.66 12.77
CA ILE A 23 26.59 33.95 11.47
C ILE A 23 25.16 34.06 10.90
N PHE A 24 24.15 34.10 11.78
CA PHE A 24 22.74 34.23 11.40
C PHE A 24 22.40 35.62 10.83
N SER A 25 23.03 36.70 11.33
CA SER A 25 22.82 38.06 10.80
C SER A 25 23.42 38.24 9.39
N ARG A 26 24.55 37.58 9.08
CA ARG A 26 25.19 37.67 7.75
C ARG A 26 24.40 36.97 6.64
N PHE A 27 23.70 35.88 6.94
CA PHE A 27 22.93 35.11 5.97
C PHE A 27 21.59 35.76 5.55
N LEU A 28 21.09 36.71 6.35
CA LEU A 28 19.85 37.44 6.04
C LEU A 28 20.05 38.66 5.12
N PHE A 29 21.27 39.19 5.01
CA PHE A 29 21.55 40.47 4.34
C PHE A 29 22.28 40.38 2.98
N SER A 30 22.50 39.21 2.38
CA SER A 30 23.11 39.13 1.05
C SER A 30 22.07 39.13 -0.09
N SER A 31 21.77 40.31 -0.62
CA SER A 31 21.31 40.43 -2.01
C SER A 31 21.76 41.74 -2.64
N SER A 32 22.41 41.57 -3.81
CA SER A 32 22.58 42.49 -4.94
C SER A 32 23.41 43.76 -4.73
N SER A 33 24.72 43.64 -4.95
CA SER A 33 25.53 44.69 -5.55
C SER A 33 25.79 44.34 -7.01
N SER A 34 25.01 44.93 -7.92
CA SER A 34 25.37 45.02 -9.34
C SER A 34 25.01 46.42 -9.85
N SER A 35 26.07 47.12 -10.23
CA SER A 35 26.17 48.43 -10.85
C SER A 35 25.27 48.65 -12.06
N SER A 36 24.60 49.80 -12.13
CA SER A 36 24.54 50.66 -13.33
C SER A 36 23.97 52.04 -12.97
N GLU A 37 24.61 53.06 -13.53
CA GLU A 37 24.39 54.48 -13.28
C GLU A 37 23.22 55.08 -14.08
N ASN A 38 22.78 56.25 -13.60
CA ASN A 38 22.17 57.40 -14.30
C ASN A 38 20.64 57.47 -14.52
N ASN A 39 20.04 58.28 -13.64
CA ASN A 39 19.47 59.62 -13.93
C ASN A 39 17.95 59.87 -13.77
N THR A 40 17.71 60.95 -13.03
CA THR A 40 16.58 61.91 -12.99
C THR A 40 15.38 61.66 -12.08
N HIS A 41 15.09 62.73 -11.34
CA HIS A 41 14.16 62.93 -10.22
C HIS A 41 12.68 62.92 -10.62
N GLU A 42 11.83 62.38 -9.74
CA GLU A 42 10.59 63.05 -9.28
C GLU A 42 10.03 62.37 -7.99
N PRO A 43 9.41 63.09 -7.04
CA PRO A 43 9.12 62.58 -5.71
C PRO A 43 7.67 62.06 -5.60
N ILE A 44 7.48 60.82 -5.12
CA ILE A 44 6.17 60.33 -4.67
C ILE A 44 6.27 59.83 -3.23
N ILE A 45 5.41 60.44 -2.42
CA ILE A 45 5.26 60.38 -0.97
C ILE A 45 5.21 58.94 -0.46
N SER A 46 6.02 58.69 0.56
CA SER A 46 6.13 57.45 1.32
C SER A 46 4.87 57.15 2.13
N ASN A 47 4.30 55.96 1.94
CA ASN A 47 3.62 55.25 3.01
C ASN A 47 3.87 53.74 2.86
N ARG A 48 5.01 53.28 3.38
CA ARG A 48 5.32 51.85 3.54
C ARG A 48 5.44 51.55 5.03
N ASN A 49 4.50 50.74 5.53
CA ASN A 49 4.61 50.08 6.83
C ASN A 49 5.97 49.38 6.96
N PRO A 50 6.62 49.41 8.14
CA PRO A 50 7.95 48.85 8.31
C PRO A 50 7.88 47.32 8.18
N LYS A 51 8.55 46.78 7.16
CA LYS A 51 8.71 45.32 6.97
C LYS A 51 9.57 44.78 8.10
N SER A 52 9.10 43.75 8.81
CA SER A 52 9.87 43.06 9.84
C SER A 52 11.15 42.44 9.24
N PRO A 53 12.27 42.43 9.99
CA PRO A 53 13.58 42.00 9.47
C PRO A 53 13.68 40.51 9.09
N PHE A 54 12.67 39.68 9.41
CA PHE A 54 12.67 38.22 9.17
C PHE A 54 12.01 37.78 7.86
N GLY A 55 11.43 38.71 7.09
CA GLY A 55 10.60 38.35 5.95
C GLY A 55 9.33 37.59 6.36
N SER A 56 8.63 37.01 5.39
CA SER A 56 7.33 36.37 5.62
C SER A 56 7.45 35.15 6.55
N PRO A 57 6.43 34.85 7.39
CA PRO A 57 6.39 33.63 8.24
C PRO A 57 6.64 32.32 7.49
N THR A 58 6.39 32.29 6.18
CA THR A 58 6.69 31.17 5.27
C THR A 58 8.18 30.92 5.07
N ARG A 59 9.05 31.94 5.18
CA ARG A 59 10.51 31.79 5.13
C ARG A 59 11.03 31.05 6.37
N ILE A 60 10.52 31.42 7.55
CA ILE A 60 10.88 30.77 8.82
C ILE A 60 10.37 29.33 8.87
N GLN A 61 9.15 29.06 8.38
CA GLN A 61 8.66 27.70 8.23
C GLN A 61 9.61 26.84 7.36
N LYS A 62 10.06 27.35 6.21
CA LYS A 62 10.99 26.63 5.32
C LYS A 62 12.34 26.38 5.97
N LEU A 63 12.86 27.36 6.72
CA LEU A 63 14.11 27.22 7.46
C LEU A 63 14.02 26.14 8.54
N ILE A 64 12.92 26.12 9.31
CA ILE A 64 12.66 25.05 10.30
C ILE A 64 12.54 23.70 9.60
N ALA A 65 11.83 23.65 8.46
CA ALA A 65 11.65 22.43 7.68
C ALA A 65 12.99 21.88 7.13
N SER A 66 13.90 22.75 6.68
CA SER A 66 15.19 22.37 6.10
C SER A 66 16.26 21.99 7.14
N GLN A 67 16.12 22.40 8.40
CA GLN A 67 17.08 22.02 9.45
C GLN A 67 17.01 20.52 9.77
N SER A 68 18.16 19.85 9.75
CA SER A 68 18.29 18.44 10.13
C SER A 68 18.25 18.25 11.65
N ASP A 69 18.90 19.14 12.42
CA ASP A 69 18.91 19.11 13.88
C ASP A 69 17.59 19.66 14.47
N PRO A 70 16.81 18.85 15.21
CA PRO A 70 15.57 19.28 15.85
C PRO A 70 15.75 20.33 16.95
N LEU A 71 16.90 20.37 17.63
CA LEU A 71 17.17 21.33 18.70
C LEU A 71 17.49 22.70 18.10
N LEU A 72 18.35 22.75 17.08
CA LEU A 72 18.60 23.98 16.32
C LEU A 72 17.32 24.51 15.64
N ALA A 73 16.47 23.62 15.11
CA ALA A 73 15.17 24.01 14.57
C ALA A 73 14.27 24.68 15.62
N LYS A 74 14.33 24.22 16.88
CA LYS A 74 13.62 24.84 18.01
C LYS A 74 14.25 26.17 18.41
N GLU A 75 15.57 26.29 18.43
CA GLU A 75 16.25 27.56 18.71
C GLU A 75 15.89 28.64 17.68
N ILE A 76 15.86 28.29 16.39
CA ILE A 76 15.41 29.20 15.32
C ILE A 76 13.97 29.63 15.54
N PHE A 77 13.10 28.70 15.94
CA PHE A 77 11.71 28.99 16.25
C PHE A 77 11.58 29.93 17.47
N ASP A 78 12.31 29.67 18.55
CA ASP A 78 12.28 30.49 19.75
C ASP A 78 12.88 31.89 19.51
N TYR A 79 13.95 31.98 18.72
CA TYR A 79 14.57 33.25 18.34
C TYR A 79 13.61 34.10 17.50
N ALA A 80 12.94 33.51 16.50
CA ALA A 80 11.94 34.19 15.71
C ALA A 80 10.76 34.67 16.57
N SER A 81 10.36 33.90 17.59
CA SER A 81 9.30 34.27 18.55
C SER A 81 9.65 35.47 19.44
N GLN A 82 10.93 35.80 19.63
CA GLN A 82 11.36 36.93 20.47
C GLN A 82 11.19 38.30 19.78
N HIS A 83 10.98 38.32 18.46
CA HIS A 83 10.89 39.57 17.71
C HIS A 83 9.52 40.25 17.87
N PRO A 84 9.50 41.56 18.20
CA PRO A 84 8.26 42.32 18.27
C PRO A 84 7.55 42.29 16.90
N ASN A 85 6.24 42.02 16.91
CA ASN A 85 5.38 41.92 15.72
C ASN A 85 5.56 40.70 14.81
N PHE A 86 6.41 39.73 15.16
CA PHE A 86 6.50 38.46 14.43
C PHE A 86 5.56 37.42 15.04
N ARG A 87 4.72 36.78 14.21
CA ARG A 87 3.89 35.64 14.60
C ARG A 87 4.20 34.46 13.68
N HIS A 88 4.48 33.33 14.31
CA HIS A 88 4.63 32.06 13.61
C HIS A 88 3.34 31.68 12.88
N SER A 89 3.47 31.04 11.72
CA SER A 89 2.33 30.41 11.04
C SER A 89 1.93 29.12 11.76
N GLN A 90 0.67 28.69 11.60
CA GLN A 90 0.21 27.37 12.06
C GLN A 90 1.14 26.26 11.57
N SER A 91 1.51 26.27 10.29
CA SER A 91 2.40 25.27 9.68
C SER A 91 3.79 25.23 10.32
N SER A 92 4.35 26.36 10.77
CA SER A 92 5.65 26.38 11.44
C SER A 92 5.62 25.70 12.81
N HIS A 93 4.54 25.83 13.58
CA HIS A 93 4.34 25.09 14.83
C HIS A 93 4.21 23.58 14.56
N LEU A 94 3.38 23.21 13.58
CA LEU A 94 3.16 21.81 13.22
C LEU A 94 4.46 21.14 12.79
N VAL A 95 5.22 21.73 11.85
CA VAL A 95 6.50 21.18 11.37
C VAL A 95 7.48 20.96 12.52
N LEU A 96 7.57 21.90 13.46
CA LEU A 96 8.44 21.75 14.62
C LEU A 96 7.99 20.61 15.54
N ILE A 97 6.68 20.52 15.85
CA ILE A 97 6.14 19.43 16.67
C ILE A 97 6.39 18.07 16.00
N LEU A 98 6.20 17.97 14.69
CA LEU A 98 6.50 16.75 13.94
C LEU A 98 8.00 16.37 14.03
N LYS A 99 8.91 17.34 13.92
CA LYS A 99 10.37 17.09 14.03
C LYS A 99 10.78 16.67 15.44
N LEU A 100 10.27 17.36 16.46
CA LEU A 100 10.52 17.01 17.87
C LEU A 100 9.95 15.63 18.21
N GLY A 101 8.79 15.28 17.64
CA GLY A 101 8.19 13.95 17.75
C GLY A 101 9.09 12.86 17.18
N ARG A 102 9.52 12.98 15.91
CA ARG A 102 10.41 11.98 15.26
C ARG A 102 11.72 11.79 16.02
N SER A 103 12.28 12.88 16.53
CA SER A 103 13.53 12.87 17.30
C SER A 103 13.36 12.51 18.78
N ARG A 104 12.13 12.21 19.23
CA ARG A 104 11.80 11.80 20.61
C ARG A 104 12.10 12.85 21.69
N HIS A 105 12.20 14.13 21.34
CA HIS A 105 12.35 15.25 22.27
C HIS A 105 11.00 15.66 22.86
N PHE A 106 10.33 14.72 23.54
CA PHE A 106 8.94 14.87 23.98
C PHE A 106 8.69 15.96 25.02
N ASN A 107 9.70 16.32 25.81
CA ASN A 107 9.55 17.34 26.85
C ASN A 107 9.34 18.74 26.23
N LEU A 108 9.89 18.97 25.04
CA LEU A 108 9.83 20.26 24.35
C LEU A 108 8.53 20.43 23.55
N ILE A 109 7.77 19.36 23.31
CA ILE A 109 6.53 19.40 22.55
C ILE A 109 5.45 20.17 23.31
N ASP A 110 5.40 20.03 24.63
CA ASP A 110 4.38 20.68 25.46
C ASP A 110 4.54 22.21 25.46
N ASP A 111 5.78 22.71 25.47
CA ASP A 111 6.08 24.14 25.34
C ASP A 111 5.60 24.69 23.99
N VAL A 112 5.84 23.95 22.91
CA VAL A 112 5.45 24.38 21.55
C VAL A 112 3.93 24.31 21.38
N LEU A 113 3.26 23.32 21.96
CA LEU A 113 1.79 23.23 21.99
C LEU A 113 1.17 24.39 22.79
N ALA A 114 1.76 24.77 23.92
CA ALA A 114 1.31 25.92 24.72
C ALA A 114 1.46 27.24 23.94
N LYS A 115 2.58 27.45 23.23
CA LYS A 115 2.79 28.62 22.34
C LYS A 115 1.83 28.63 21.16
N HIS A 116 1.49 27.45 20.62
CA HIS A 116 0.50 27.33 19.55
C HIS A 116 -0.88 27.79 20.03
N ARG A 117 -1.27 27.43 21.26
CA ARG A 117 -2.53 27.85 21.89
C ARG A 117 -2.61 29.36 22.09
N SER A 118 -1.57 29.99 22.63
CA SER A 118 -1.55 31.44 22.86
C SER A 118 -1.59 32.24 21.55
N SER A 119 -1.18 31.62 20.43
CA SER A 119 -1.24 32.23 19.10
C SER A 119 -2.65 32.23 18.48
N GLY A 120 -3.61 31.49 19.05
CA GLY A 120 -5.03 31.50 18.63
C GLY A 120 -5.35 30.75 17.33
N TYR A 121 -4.44 29.93 16.82
CA TYR A 121 -4.69 29.12 15.61
C TYR A 121 -5.50 27.86 15.92
N PRO A 122 -6.37 27.40 15.01
CA PRO A 122 -7.10 26.15 15.18
C PRO A 122 -6.15 24.95 15.13
N VAL A 123 -6.30 24.01 16.08
CA VAL A 123 -5.51 22.78 16.08
C VAL A 123 -6.20 21.72 15.23
N THR A 124 -5.43 21.04 14.37
CA THR A 124 -5.94 19.95 13.54
C THR A 124 -5.92 18.62 14.30
N GLY A 125 -6.95 17.78 14.09
CA GLY A 125 -7.00 16.44 14.67
C GLY A 125 -5.87 15.51 14.19
N GLU A 126 -5.30 15.81 13.02
CA GLU A 126 -4.15 15.10 12.45
C GLU A 126 -2.90 15.21 13.32
N LEU A 127 -2.66 16.38 13.91
CA LEU A 127 -1.55 16.60 14.83
C LEU A 127 -1.63 15.63 16.02
N PHE A 128 -2.81 15.51 16.62
CA PHE A 128 -3.00 14.63 17.76
C PHE A 128 -2.95 13.15 17.38
N THR A 129 -3.45 12.79 16.20
CA THR A 129 -3.31 11.44 15.65
C THR A 129 -1.82 11.08 15.48
N TYR A 130 -1.03 12.00 14.95
CA TYR A 130 0.41 11.85 14.81
C TYR A 130 1.11 11.74 16.16
N LEU A 131 0.80 12.61 17.13
CA LEU A 131 1.39 12.56 18.46
C LEU A 131 1.10 11.23 19.16
N ILE A 132 -0.15 10.74 19.12
CA ILE A 132 -0.51 9.42 19.65
C ILE A 132 0.32 8.32 18.97
N LYS A 133 0.50 8.38 17.65
CA LYS A 133 1.32 7.41 16.89
C LYS A 133 2.78 7.45 17.33
N VAL A 134 3.40 8.62 17.44
CA VAL A 134 4.81 8.75 17.85
C VAL A 134 5.01 8.27 19.29
N TYR A 135 4.10 8.61 20.21
CA TYR A 135 4.17 8.10 21.58
C TYR A 135 4.00 6.57 21.65
N ALA A 136 3.16 6.00 20.78
CA ALA A 136 3.03 4.55 20.65
C ALA A 136 4.32 3.88 20.18
N GLU A 137 4.96 4.41 19.13
CA GLU A 137 6.25 3.92 18.60
C GLU A 137 7.38 4.04 19.63
N ALA A 138 7.32 5.08 20.47
CA ALA A 138 8.25 5.29 21.57
C ALA A 138 7.91 4.48 22.84
N LYS A 139 6.86 3.65 22.83
CA LYS A 139 6.39 2.85 23.98
C LYS A 139 6.07 3.69 25.23
N LEU A 140 5.49 4.87 25.03
CA LEU A 140 5.08 5.80 26.10
C LEU A 140 3.54 5.91 26.18
N PRO A 141 2.82 4.86 26.64
CA PRO A 141 1.36 4.82 26.65
C PRO A 141 0.73 5.91 27.53
N GLU A 142 1.38 6.33 28.62
CA GLU A 142 0.88 7.39 29.50
C GLU A 142 0.87 8.77 28.81
N LYS A 143 1.91 9.08 28.01
CA LYS A 143 1.94 10.34 27.24
C LYS A 143 0.89 10.30 26.12
N ALA A 144 0.74 9.16 25.45
CA ALA A 144 -0.34 8.97 24.47
C ALA A 144 -1.73 9.16 25.11
N PHE A 145 -1.94 8.60 26.30
CA PHE A 145 -3.19 8.72 27.05
C PHE A 145 -3.54 10.18 27.37
N LYS A 146 -2.57 10.92 27.92
CA LYS A 146 -2.74 12.36 28.21
C LYS A 146 -3.00 13.17 26.96
N THR A 147 -2.45 12.75 25.82
CA THR A 147 -2.66 13.45 24.53
C THR A 147 -4.15 13.49 24.16
N PHE A 148 -4.93 12.44 24.46
CA PHE A 148 -6.38 12.44 24.20
C PHE A 148 -7.11 13.54 24.96
N TYR A 149 -6.81 13.74 26.25
CA TYR A 149 -7.41 14.83 27.04
C TYR A 149 -6.88 16.20 26.64
N LYS A 150 -5.61 16.30 26.22
CA LYS A 150 -5.08 17.52 25.61
C LYS A 150 -5.88 17.92 24.37
N MET A 151 -6.39 16.99 23.56
CA MET A 151 -7.28 17.36 22.44
C MET A 151 -8.49 18.18 22.91
N ILE A 152 -9.11 17.74 24.01
CA ILE A 152 -10.28 18.37 24.60
C ILE A 152 -9.91 19.72 25.22
N GLU A 153 -8.77 19.82 25.91
CA GLU A 153 -8.25 21.09 26.46
C GLU A 153 -7.99 22.15 25.38
N PHE A 154 -7.71 21.72 24.15
CA PHE A 154 -7.52 22.58 22.98
C PHE A 154 -8.82 22.81 22.20
N ASN A 155 -9.98 22.54 22.82
CA ASN A 155 -11.32 22.68 22.24
C ASN A 155 -11.53 21.86 20.96
N PHE A 156 -10.73 20.81 20.74
CA PHE A 156 -10.90 19.90 19.62
C PHE A 156 -11.80 18.73 20.04
N THR A 157 -12.92 18.55 19.32
CA THR A 157 -13.85 17.45 19.60
C THR A 157 -13.29 16.13 19.07
N PRO A 158 -12.95 15.15 19.93
CA PRO A 158 -12.34 13.93 19.45
C PRO A 158 -13.32 13.10 18.60
N GLN A 159 -12.84 12.62 17.47
CA GLN A 159 -13.55 11.69 16.59
C GLN A 159 -13.30 10.21 16.95
N PRO A 160 -14.15 9.26 16.52
CA PRO A 160 -13.97 7.82 16.77
C PRO A 160 -12.61 7.26 16.34
N LYS A 161 -12.00 7.81 15.27
CA LYS A 161 -10.65 7.43 14.83
C LYS A 161 -9.58 7.67 15.90
N HIS A 162 -9.66 8.77 16.64
CA HIS A 162 -8.72 9.10 17.70
C HIS A 162 -8.91 8.17 18.90
N LEU A 163 -10.17 7.91 19.28
CA LEU A 163 -10.52 6.98 20.35
C LEU A 163 -10.01 5.57 20.03
N ASN A 164 -10.26 5.07 18.82
CA ASN A 164 -9.77 3.75 18.39
C ASN A 164 -8.25 3.68 18.45
N ARG A 165 -7.55 4.72 17.98
CA ARG A 165 -6.09 4.76 18.00
C ARG A 165 -5.52 4.74 19.42
N ILE A 166 -6.06 5.56 20.33
CA ILE A 166 -5.55 5.56 21.71
C ILE A 166 -5.88 4.26 22.44
N LEU A 167 -7.08 3.69 22.23
CA LEU A 167 -7.44 2.40 22.82
C LEU A 167 -6.50 1.29 22.33
N GLU A 168 -6.18 1.22 21.03
CA GLU A 168 -5.20 0.28 20.48
C GLU A 168 -3.83 0.40 21.19
N VAL A 169 -3.36 1.61 21.44
CA VAL A 169 -2.09 1.86 22.15
C VAL A 169 -2.16 1.39 23.59
N LEU A 170 -3.25 1.71 24.31
CA LEU A 170 -3.42 1.32 25.71
C LEU A 170 -3.53 -0.18 25.89
N VAL A 171 -4.33 -0.87 25.07
CA VAL A 171 -4.52 -2.32 25.19
C VAL A 171 -3.28 -3.12 24.80
N SER A 172 -2.40 -2.54 23.99
CA SER A 172 -1.11 -3.17 23.61
C SER A 172 -0.09 -3.20 24.76
N HIS A 173 -0.30 -2.43 25.83
CA HIS A 173 0.62 -2.34 26.96
C HIS A 173 0.01 -2.98 28.22
N ARG A 174 0.79 -3.86 28.88
CA ARG A 174 0.38 -4.50 30.14
C ARG A 174 0.07 -3.43 31.20
N GLY A 175 -1.03 -3.60 31.94
CA GLY A 175 -1.45 -2.70 33.02
C GLY A 175 -2.31 -1.49 32.59
N TYR A 176 -2.48 -1.22 31.30
CA TYR A 176 -3.28 -0.09 30.81
C TYR A 176 -4.71 -0.47 30.37
N LEU A 177 -5.08 -1.76 30.45
CA LEU A 177 -6.41 -2.25 30.08
C LEU A 177 -7.54 -1.58 30.89
N GLN A 178 -7.33 -1.37 32.19
CA GLN A 178 -8.31 -0.68 33.04
C GLN A 178 -8.47 0.79 32.65
N LYS A 179 -7.36 1.49 32.35
CA LYS A 179 -7.40 2.86 31.83
C LYS A 179 -8.13 2.95 30.48
N ALA A 180 -7.92 1.96 29.60
CA ALA A 180 -8.64 1.85 28.33
C ALA A 180 -10.15 1.69 28.55
N LEU A 181 -10.56 0.85 29.52
CA LEU A 181 -11.97 0.66 29.86
C LEU A 181 -12.61 1.93 30.46
N VAL A 182 -11.89 2.64 31.33
CA VAL A 182 -12.35 3.92 31.89
C VAL A 182 -12.55 4.95 30.79
N LEU A 183 -11.56 5.11 29.90
CA LEU A 183 -11.65 6.02 28.76
C LEU A 183 -12.83 5.68 27.84
N PHE A 184 -13.06 4.39 27.59
CA PHE A 184 -14.20 3.94 26.80
C PHE A 184 -15.54 4.27 27.46
N LYS A 185 -15.66 4.11 28.78
CA LYS A 185 -16.87 4.49 29.52
C LYS A 185 -17.11 6.00 29.51
N SER A 186 -16.05 6.81 29.63
CA SER A 186 -16.15 8.27 29.60
C SER A 186 -16.19 8.88 28.20
N ALA A 187 -15.93 8.11 27.14
CA ALA A 187 -15.86 8.61 25.75
C ALA A 187 -17.08 9.44 25.32
N ARG A 188 -18.29 9.03 25.74
CA ARG A 188 -19.55 9.75 25.44
C ARG A 188 -19.62 11.11 26.12
N LEU A 189 -19.07 11.24 27.34
CA LEU A 189 -18.99 12.52 28.06
C LEU A 189 -18.07 13.51 27.35
N HIS A 190 -17.14 13.00 26.55
CA HIS A 190 -16.23 13.79 25.73
C HIS A 190 -16.73 14.01 24.29
N GLY A 191 -18.01 13.72 24.01
CA GLY A 191 -18.62 13.93 22.69
C GLY A 191 -18.25 12.88 21.64
N VAL A 192 -17.62 11.76 22.02
CA VAL A 192 -17.20 10.70 21.09
C VAL A 192 -18.14 9.51 21.20
N MET A 193 -18.73 9.09 20.08
CA MET A 193 -19.52 7.86 20.03
C MET A 193 -18.65 6.66 19.66
N PRO A 194 -18.54 5.65 20.54
CA PRO A 194 -17.88 4.39 20.20
C PRO A 194 -18.58 3.69 19.04
N ASN A 195 -17.81 3.21 18.07
CA ASN A 195 -18.31 2.44 16.91
C ASN A 195 -17.91 0.96 17.01
N THR A 196 -18.34 0.14 16.06
CA THR A 196 -18.05 -1.31 16.02
C THR A 196 -16.57 -1.62 16.23
N ARG A 197 -15.67 -0.87 15.58
CA ARG A 197 -14.21 -1.02 15.76
C ARG A 197 -13.77 -0.73 17.20
N THR A 198 -14.35 0.28 17.87
CA THR A 198 -14.05 0.59 19.27
C THR A 198 -14.34 -0.59 20.19
N TYR A 199 -15.49 -1.23 20.02
CA TYR A 199 -15.87 -2.42 20.79
C TYR A 199 -14.94 -3.60 20.46
N ASN A 200 -14.66 -3.85 19.19
CA ASN A 200 -13.78 -4.93 18.75
C ASN A 200 -12.37 -4.82 19.35
N VAL A 201 -11.80 -3.63 19.42
CA VAL A 201 -10.49 -3.40 20.07
C VAL A 201 -10.50 -3.84 21.53
N LEU A 202 -11.51 -3.43 22.30
CA LEU A 202 -11.62 -3.78 23.72
C LEU A 202 -11.97 -5.24 23.94
N MET A 203 -12.94 -5.77 23.20
CA MET A 203 -13.33 -7.19 23.28
C MET A 203 -12.13 -8.09 23.02
N ARG A 204 -11.34 -7.80 21.99
CA ARG A 204 -10.11 -8.55 21.69
C ARG A 204 -9.12 -8.46 22.84
N ALA A 205 -8.91 -7.26 23.38
CA ALA A 205 -8.03 -7.06 24.51
C ALA A 205 -8.45 -7.86 25.75
N PHE A 206 -9.74 -7.88 26.10
CA PHE A 206 -10.26 -8.70 27.20
C PHE A 206 -10.15 -10.19 26.92
N CYS A 207 -10.39 -10.64 25.69
CA CYS A 207 -10.17 -12.04 25.32
C CYS A 207 -8.70 -12.47 25.44
N LEU A 208 -7.75 -11.57 25.15
CA LEU A 208 -6.32 -11.83 25.29
C LEU A 208 -5.82 -11.83 26.75
N ASN A 209 -6.54 -11.17 27.67
CA ASN A 209 -6.24 -11.14 29.11
C ASN A 209 -7.09 -12.14 29.91
N ASP A 210 -7.66 -13.16 29.25
CA ASP A 210 -8.51 -14.19 29.86
C ASP A 210 -9.78 -13.66 30.56
N ASP A 211 -10.29 -12.50 30.17
CA ASP A 211 -11.50 -11.88 30.71
C ASP A 211 -12.71 -12.01 29.75
N LEU A 212 -12.98 -13.23 29.30
CA LEU A 212 -14.04 -13.54 28.31
C LEU A 212 -15.44 -13.05 28.75
N SER A 213 -15.74 -13.08 30.05
CA SER A 213 -17.03 -12.63 30.60
C SER A 213 -17.26 -11.13 30.37
N ILE A 214 -16.20 -10.32 30.44
CA ILE A 214 -16.27 -8.88 30.17
C ILE A 214 -16.42 -8.64 28.67
N ALA A 215 -15.68 -9.38 27.84
CA ALA A 215 -15.80 -9.28 26.38
C ALA A 215 -17.23 -9.61 25.90
N TYR A 216 -17.84 -10.67 26.43
CA TYR A 216 -19.21 -11.06 26.08
C TYR A 216 -20.25 -10.01 26.56
N LYS A 217 -20.05 -9.43 27.76
CA LYS A 217 -20.87 -8.30 28.23
C LYS A 217 -20.73 -7.06 27.34
N LEU A 218 -19.54 -6.77 26.83
CA LEU A 218 -19.32 -5.66 25.90
C LEU A 218 -20.03 -5.89 24.58
N PHE A 219 -20.05 -7.13 24.07
CA PHE A 219 -20.78 -7.51 22.86
C PHE A 219 -22.28 -7.31 23.01
N GLY A 220 -22.90 -7.75 24.11
CA GLY A 220 -24.32 -7.50 24.38
C GLY A 220 -24.67 -6.00 24.42
N LYS A 221 -23.77 -5.19 25.01
CA LYS A 221 -23.90 -3.73 25.06
C LYS A 221 -23.80 -3.04 23.70
N MET A 222 -23.32 -3.70 22.65
CA MET A 222 -23.30 -3.11 21.31
C MET A 222 -24.73 -2.88 20.82
N LEU A 223 -25.58 -3.90 20.93
CA LEU A 223 -26.98 -3.84 20.51
C LEU A 223 -27.81 -2.88 21.37
N GLU A 224 -27.60 -2.88 22.70
CA GLU A 224 -28.24 -1.90 23.62
C GLU A 224 -27.92 -0.44 23.29
N ARG A 225 -26.90 -0.20 22.46
CA ARG A 225 -26.38 1.13 22.13
C ARG A 225 -26.44 1.42 20.64
N ASP A 226 -27.26 0.67 19.90
CA ASP A 226 -27.46 0.80 18.46
C ASP A 226 -26.16 0.67 17.63
N VAL A 227 -25.18 -0.07 18.16
CA VAL A 227 -23.96 -0.43 17.44
C VAL A 227 -24.11 -1.86 16.94
N VAL A 228 -24.13 -2.02 15.61
CA VAL A 228 -24.30 -3.34 14.99
C VAL A 228 -22.97 -4.12 15.05
N PRO A 229 -22.96 -5.33 15.63
CA PRO A 229 -21.81 -6.23 15.55
C PRO A 229 -21.57 -6.69 14.11
N ASP A 230 -20.30 -6.78 13.71
CA ASP A 230 -19.84 -7.27 12.41
C ASP A 230 -19.25 -8.69 12.51
N VAL A 231 -18.86 -9.26 11.36
CA VAL A 231 -18.19 -10.57 11.27
C VAL A 231 -16.97 -10.64 12.21
N GLU A 232 -16.20 -9.56 12.30
CA GLU A 232 -15.04 -9.45 13.18
C GLU A 232 -15.42 -9.54 14.66
N SER A 233 -16.54 -8.92 15.07
CA SER A 233 -17.06 -8.95 16.44
C SER A 233 -17.32 -10.39 16.89
N TYR A 234 -17.99 -11.17 16.06
CA TYR A 234 -18.25 -12.60 16.31
C TYR A 234 -16.95 -13.40 16.34
N ARG A 235 -16.07 -13.18 15.36
CA ARG A 235 -14.78 -13.88 15.25
C ARG A 235 -13.91 -13.69 16.50
N ILE A 236 -13.85 -12.46 17.04
CA ILE A 236 -13.10 -12.15 18.27
C ILE A 236 -13.61 -13.00 19.44
N LEU A 237 -14.93 -13.10 19.62
CA LEU A 237 -15.50 -13.91 20.69
C LEU A 237 -15.29 -15.40 20.45
N ILE A 238 -15.52 -15.90 19.23
CA ILE A 238 -15.26 -17.29 18.85
C ILE A 238 -13.80 -17.67 19.20
N GLU A 239 -12.84 -16.82 18.86
CA GLU A 239 -11.44 -17.00 19.22
C GLU A 239 -11.23 -17.00 20.75
N GLY A 240 -11.87 -16.07 21.46
CA GLY A 240 -11.83 -15.99 22.92
C GLY A 240 -12.37 -17.25 23.62
N PHE A 241 -13.54 -17.75 23.19
CA PHE A 241 -14.12 -19.00 23.68
C PHE A 241 -13.21 -20.20 23.38
N CYS A 242 -12.63 -20.25 22.16
CA CYS A 242 -11.68 -21.30 21.79
C CYS A 242 -10.41 -21.29 22.66
N ARG A 243 -9.85 -20.11 22.95
CA ARG A 243 -8.68 -19.96 23.84
C ARG A 243 -8.97 -20.44 25.26
N LYS A 244 -10.15 -20.13 25.80
CA LYS A 244 -10.61 -20.65 27.09
C LYS A 244 -10.99 -22.14 27.07
N GLY A 245 -11.00 -22.77 25.89
CA GLY A 245 -11.40 -24.17 25.72
C GLY A 245 -12.91 -24.41 25.83
N GLN A 246 -13.72 -23.35 25.82
CA GLN A 246 -15.18 -23.40 25.89
C GLN A 246 -15.75 -23.51 24.46
N VAL A 247 -15.52 -24.64 23.81
CA VAL A 247 -15.81 -24.80 22.38
C VAL A 247 -17.31 -24.77 22.05
N ASN A 248 -18.16 -25.25 22.97
CA ASN A 248 -19.62 -25.21 22.79
C ASN A 248 -20.15 -23.77 22.64
N GLY A 249 -19.67 -22.84 23.48
CA GLY A 249 -20.03 -21.42 23.36
C GLY A 249 -19.51 -20.79 22.05
N ALA A 250 -18.36 -21.25 21.56
CA ALA A 250 -17.84 -20.83 20.26
C ALA A 250 -18.70 -21.34 19.09
N THR A 251 -19.21 -22.57 19.18
CA THR A 251 -20.14 -23.13 18.18
C THR A 251 -21.50 -22.46 18.21
N GLU A 252 -22.03 -22.15 19.40
CA GLU A 252 -23.29 -21.39 19.56
C GLU A 252 -23.19 -20.00 18.92
N LEU A 253 -22.06 -19.30 19.12
CA LEU A 253 -21.81 -18.00 18.47
C LEU A 253 -21.72 -18.09 16.95
N LEU A 254 -21.13 -19.15 16.41
CA LEU A 254 -21.09 -19.38 14.97
C LEU A 254 -22.50 -19.62 14.41
N GLU A 255 -23.34 -20.37 15.14
CA GLU A 255 -24.73 -20.60 14.76
C GLU A 255 -25.58 -19.33 14.84
N ASP A 256 -25.43 -18.54 15.90
CA ASP A 256 -26.08 -17.23 16.05
C ASP A 256 -25.69 -16.28 14.90
N MET A 257 -24.41 -16.24 14.54
CA MET A 257 -23.90 -15.49 13.40
C MET A 257 -24.60 -15.89 12.09
N LEU A 258 -24.71 -17.19 11.82
CA LEU A 258 -25.39 -17.72 10.63
C LEU A 258 -26.89 -17.41 10.65
N ASN A 259 -27.56 -17.56 11.79
CA ASN A 259 -29.00 -17.30 11.95
C ASN A 259 -29.34 -15.82 11.74
N LYS A 260 -28.41 -14.91 12.07
CA LYS A 260 -28.52 -13.48 11.81
C LYS A 260 -28.13 -13.08 10.37
N GLY A 261 -27.82 -14.05 9.51
CA GLY A 261 -27.53 -13.83 8.09
C GLY A 261 -26.10 -13.38 7.80
N PHE A 262 -25.19 -13.41 8.78
CA PHE A 262 -23.78 -13.16 8.51
C PHE A 262 -23.12 -14.39 7.88
N VAL A 263 -22.16 -14.16 6.97
CA VAL A 263 -21.34 -15.22 6.36
C VAL A 263 -20.03 -15.33 7.15
N PRO A 264 -19.78 -16.46 7.84
CA PRO A 264 -18.51 -16.66 8.55
C PRO A 264 -17.34 -16.71 7.57
N ASP A 265 -16.24 -16.06 7.94
CA ASP A 265 -15.01 -16.08 7.16
C ASP A 265 -14.22 -17.38 7.36
N ARG A 266 -13.22 -17.61 6.49
CA ARG A 266 -12.28 -18.75 6.59
C ARG A 266 -11.67 -18.86 7.99
N LEU A 267 -11.32 -17.73 8.59
CA LEU A 267 -10.64 -17.68 9.87
C LEU A 267 -11.54 -18.15 11.03
N SER A 268 -12.84 -17.83 11.00
CA SER A 268 -13.81 -18.28 12.00
C SER A 268 -13.92 -19.81 12.06
N TYR A 269 -14.09 -20.46 10.91
CA TYR A 269 -14.12 -21.92 10.82
C TYR A 269 -12.77 -22.56 11.17
N THR A 270 -11.67 -22.03 10.63
CA THR A 270 -10.32 -22.57 10.92
C THR A 270 -9.98 -22.50 12.41
N THR A 271 -10.37 -21.41 13.09
CA THR A 271 -10.15 -21.23 14.54
C THR A 271 -10.90 -22.28 15.36
N LEU A 272 -12.17 -22.52 15.03
CA LEU A 272 -13.00 -23.55 15.67
C LEU A 272 -12.47 -24.97 15.41
N LEU A 273 -12.17 -25.30 14.16
CA LEU A 273 -11.62 -26.61 13.79
C LEU A 273 -10.31 -26.89 14.54
N ASN A 274 -9.38 -25.94 14.55
CA ASN A 274 -8.12 -26.08 15.27
C ASN A 274 -8.35 -26.25 16.78
N SER A 275 -9.29 -25.52 17.37
CA SER A 275 -9.66 -25.65 18.78
C SER A 275 -10.20 -27.05 19.10
N LEU A 276 -11.15 -27.55 18.30
CA LEU A 276 -11.71 -28.90 18.44
C LEU A 276 -10.63 -29.98 18.30
N CYS A 277 -9.72 -29.85 17.32
CA CYS A 277 -8.60 -30.76 17.13
C CYS A 277 -7.64 -30.78 18.33
N ARG A 278 -7.34 -29.61 18.92
CA ARG A 278 -6.48 -29.49 20.12
C ARG A 278 -7.16 -30.07 21.37
N LYS A 279 -8.49 -30.05 21.44
CA LYS A 279 -9.30 -30.63 22.52
C LYS A 279 -9.68 -32.10 22.29
N THR A 280 -9.02 -32.78 21.34
CA THR A 280 -9.23 -34.19 20.98
C THR A 280 -10.66 -34.52 20.48
N GLN A 281 -11.49 -33.51 20.20
CA GLN A 281 -12.87 -33.65 19.73
C GLN A 281 -12.95 -33.80 18.20
N LEU A 282 -12.18 -34.74 17.64
CA LEU A 282 -12.01 -34.90 16.19
C LEU A 282 -13.32 -35.21 15.44
N ARG A 283 -14.26 -35.92 16.08
CA ARG A 283 -15.57 -36.23 15.50
C ARG A 283 -16.40 -34.97 15.28
N GLU A 284 -16.42 -34.08 16.26
CA GLU A 284 -17.14 -32.80 16.16
C GLU A 284 -16.45 -31.85 15.18
N ALA A 285 -15.11 -31.88 15.12
CA ALA A 285 -14.35 -31.14 14.12
C ALA A 285 -14.71 -31.56 12.68
N TYR A 286 -14.77 -32.86 12.41
CA TYR A 286 -15.14 -33.36 11.08
C TYR A 286 -16.62 -33.06 10.75
N LYS A 287 -17.53 -33.19 11.73
CA LYS A 287 -18.94 -32.76 11.55
C LYS A 287 -19.05 -31.28 11.20
N LEU A 288 -18.25 -30.42 11.85
CA LEU A 288 -18.22 -28.99 11.53
C LEU A 288 -17.74 -28.73 10.10
N LEU A 289 -16.70 -29.43 9.65
CA LEU A 289 -16.21 -29.39 8.27
C LEU A 289 -17.30 -29.78 7.25
N CYS A 290 -18.07 -30.84 7.53
CA CYS A 290 -19.21 -31.24 6.68
C CYS A 290 -20.35 -30.22 6.71
N ARG A 291 -20.69 -29.71 7.90
CA ARG A 291 -21.77 -28.73 8.08
C ARG A 291 -21.49 -27.41 7.37
N MET A 292 -20.22 -27.03 7.26
CA MET A 292 -19.78 -25.86 6.50
C MET A 292 -20.31 -25.92 5.05
N LYS A 293 -20.16 -27.08 4.37
CA LYS A 293 -20.71 -27.31 3.02
C LYS A 293 -22.22 -27.17 2.96
N LEU A 294 -22.93 -27.77 3.91
CA LEU A 294 -24.40 -27.73 3.97
C LEU A 294 -24.94 -26.30 4.15
N LYS A 295 -24.15 -25.41 4.77
CA LYS A 295 -24.50 -24.00 4.96
C LYS A 295 -24.03 -23.09 3.81
N GLY A 296 -23.57 -23.67 2.70
CA GLY A 296 -23.14 -22.92 1.52
C GLY A 296 -21.73 -22.33 1.64
N CYS A 297 -20.96 -22.69 2.67
CA CYS A 297 -19.57 -22.32 2.81
C CYS A 297 -18.69 -23.49 2.33
N ASN A 298 -17.94 -23.34 1.25
CA ASN A 298 -17.07 -24.42 0.77
C ASN A 298 -15.78 -24.48 1.61
N PRO A 299 -15.47 -25.62 2.26
CA PRO A 299 -14.19 -25.81 2.92
C PRO A 299 -13.05 -25.64 1.92
N ASP A 300 -12.00 -24.95 2.34
CA ASP A 300 -10.78 -24.78 1.55
C ASP A 300 -9.63 -25.65 2.09
N ILE A 301 -8.49 -25.57 1.39
CA ILE A 301 -7.26 -26.31 1.70
C ILE A 301 -6.82 -26.09 3.17
N VAL A 302 -7.00 -24.90 3.75
CA VAL A 302 -6.58 -24.60 5.12
C VAL A 302 -7.44 -25.38 6.14
N HIS A 303 -8.74 -25.50 5.89
CA HIS A 303 -9.64 -26.28 6.76
C HIS A 303 -9.26 -27.76 6.74
N TYR A 304 -9.02 -28.33 5.55
CA TYR A 304 -8.59 -29.72 5.40
C TYR A 304 -7.22 -29.97 6.03
N ASN A 305 -6.23 -29.09 5.80
CA ASN A 305 -4.91 -29.19 6.41
C ASN A 305 -4.97 -29.13 7.94
N THR A 306 -5.86 -28.30 8.49
CA THR A 306 -6.10 -28.23 9.94
C THR A 306 -6.66 -29.54 10.48
N MET A 307 -7.56 -30.19 9.74
CA MET A 307 -8.12 -31.49 10.10
C MET A 307 -7.10 -32.63 10.00
N ILE A 308 -6.35 -32.70 8.90
CA ILE A 308 -5.26 -33.68 8.69
C ILE A 308 -4.25 -33.57 9.84
N LEU A 309 -3.78 -32.36 10.14
CA LEU A 309 -2.86 -32.11 11.26
C LEU A 309 -3.47 -32.54 12.60
N GLY A 310 -4.76 -32.28 12.81
CA GLY A 310 -5.50 -32.68 14.02
C GLY A 310 -5.51 -34.19 14.22
N PHE A 311 -5.87 -34.96 13.18
CA PHE A 311 -5.86 -36.42 13.24
C PHE A 311 -4.45 -37.00 13.41
N CYS A 312 -3.45 -36.46 12.70
CA CYS A 312 -2.06 -36.89 12.82
C CYS A 312 -1.51 -36.70 14.24
N ARG A 313 -1.80 -35.56 14.89
CA ARG A 313 -1.38 -35.28 16.27
C ARG A 313 -1.97 -36.22 17.32
N GLN A 314 -3.11 -36.83 17.02
CA GLN A 314 -3.80 -37.77 17.93
C GLN A 314 -3.49 -39.23 17.63
N GLY A 315 -2.46 -39.53 16.83
CA GLY A 315 -2.11 -40.92 16.51
C GLY A 315 -3.07 -41.59 15.52
N ARG A 316 -3.89 -40.83 14.78
CA ARG A 316 -4.90 -41.35 13.85
C ARG A 316 -4.58 -41.00 12.39
N ALA A 317 -3.37 -41.28 11.92
CA ALA A 317 -2.95 -40.89 10.57
C ALA A 317 -3.78 -41.57 9.46
N MET A 318 -4.30 -42.78 9.70
CA MET A 318 -5.17 -43.46 8.74
C MET A 318 -6.52 -42.78 8.53
N ASP A 319 -7.04 -42.08 9.54
CA ASP A 319 -8.23 -41.25 9.36
C ASP A 319 -7.87 -39.91 8.71
N ALA A 320 -6.68 -39.36 9.00
CA ALA A 320 -6.14 -38.19 8.29
C ALA A 320 -6.02 -38.45 6.77
N ARG A 321 -5.68 -39.68 6.39
CA ARG A 321 -5.64 -40.15 5.00
C ARG A 321 -6.99 -40.00 4.29
N LYS A 322 -8.06 -40.46 4.93
CA LYS A 322 -9.44 -40.33 4.40
C LYS A 322 -9.81 -38.86 4.22
N VAL A 323 -9.41 -37.99 5.16
CA VAL A 323 -9.64 -36.54 5.04
C VAL A 323 -8.92 -35.94 3.83
N LEU A 324 -7.72 -36.42 3.48
CA LEU A 324 -7.01 -35.99 2.28
C LEU A 324 -7.70 -36.49 1.00
N GLU A 325 -8.17 -37.73 0.98
CA GLU A 325 -8.96 -38.30 -0.12
C GLU A 325 -10.29 -37.53 -0.33
N ASP A 326 -10.95 -37.15 0.77
CA ASP A 326 -12.18 -36.34 0.75
C ASP A 326 -11.96 -34.96 0.11
N MET A 327 -10.73 -34.40 0.11
CA MET A 327 -10.45 -33.10 -0.52
C MET A 327 -10.84 -33.12 -2.00
N SER A 328 -10.42 -34.15 -2.73
CA SER A 328 -10.68 -34.28 -4.17
C SER A 328 -12.18 -34.37 -4.48
N SER A 329 -12.97 -35.04 -3.62
CA SER A 329 -14.43 -35.09 -3.74
C SER A 329 -15.12 -33.73 -3.50
N SER A 330 -14.39 -32.77 -2.93
CA SER A 330 -14.88 -31.48 -2.45
C SER A 330 -14.43 -30.32 -3.33
N CYS A 331 -14.01 -30.60 -4.57
CA CYS A 331 -13.43 -29.64 -5.51
C CYS A 331 -12.19 -28.91 -4.98
N CYS A 332 -11.47 -29.50 -4.02
CA CYS A 332 -10.23 -28.97 -3.46
C CYS A 332 -9.10 -29.96 -3.71
N SER A 333 -7.99 -29.51 -4.30
CA SER A 333 -6.84 -30.38 -4.52
C SER A 333 -5.85 -30.28 -3.34
N PRO A 334 -5.29 -31.40 -2.86
CA PRO A 334 -4.19 -31.38 -1.90
C PRO A 334 -3.00 -30.56 -2.41
N ASP A 335 -2.37 -29.81 -1.53
CA ASP A 335 -1.15 -29.03 -1.79
C ASP A 335 0.09 -29.65 -1.13
N SER A 336 1.26 -29.06 -1.36
CA SER A 336 2.53 -29.49 -0.72
C SER A 336 2.42 -29.58 0.81
N VAL A 337 1.67 -28.66 1.44
CA VAL A 337 1.44 -28.65 2.90
C VAL A 337 0.58 -29.84 3.34
N SER A 338 -0.43 -30.20 2.55
CA SER A 338 -1.33 -31.35 2.79
C SER A 338 -0.52 -32.64 2.87
N TYR A 339 0.27 -32.93 1.83
CA TYR A 339 1.12 -34.13 1.75
C TYR A 339 2.18 -34.14 2.84
N ARG A 340 2.89 -33.04 3.04
CA ARG A 340 3.91 -32.92 4.09
C ARG A 340 3.34 -33.21 5.48
N THR A 341 2.15 -32.69 5.77
CA THR A 341 1.49 -32.88 7.06
C THR A 341 1.09 -34.33 7.27
N LEU A 342 0.52 -34.98 6.26
CA LEU A 342 0.13 -36.39 6.33
C LEU A 342 1.36 -37.31 6.46
N ILE A 343 2.38 -37.13 5.62
CA ILE A 343 3.60 -37.97 5.65
C ILE A 343 4.31 -37.83 7.00
N GLY A 344 4.47 -36.60 7.51
CA GLY A 344 5.04 -36.38 8.84
C GLY A 344 4.24 -37.08 9.95
N GLY A 345 2.91 -37.08 9.84
CA GLY A 345 2.02 -37.79 10.76
C GLY A 345 2.12 -39.32 10.68
N LEU A 346 2.24 -39.88 9.47
CA LEU A 346 2.42 -41.32 9.22
C LEU A 346 3.78 -41.79 9.76
N CYS A 347 4.86 -41.06 9.50
CA CYS A 347 6.18 -41.37 10.03
C CYS A 347 6.21 -41.31 11.57
N GLY A 348 5.53 -40.33 12.17
CA GLY A 348 5.40 -40.25 13.64
C GLY A 348 4.68 -41.44 14.27
N GLN A 349 3.94 -42.22 13.49
CA GLN A 349 3.23 -43.44 13.92
C GLN A 349 3.92 -44.73 13.44
N GLY A 350 5.11 -44.64 12.84
CA GLY A 350 5.84 -45.80 12.33
C GLY A 350 5.35 -46.35 10.99
N MET A 351 4.42 -45.67 10.32
CA MET A 351 3.81 -46.12 9.06
C MET A 351 4.62 -45.64 7.85
N PHE A 352 5.90 -46.00 7.78
CA PHE A 352 6.84 -45.46 6.78
C PHE A 352 6.52 -45.88 5.34
N GLU A 353 6.01 -47.09 5.13
CA GLU A 353 5.62 -47.58 3.78
C GLU A 353 4.51 -46.73 3.15
N GLU A 354 3.45 -46.46 3.92
CA GLU A 354 2.37 -45.56 3.47
C GLU A 354 2.92 -44.14 3.28
N GLY A 355 3.84 -43.68 4.15
CA GLY A 355 4.52 -42.40 3.99
C GLY A 355 5.32 -42.29 2.69
N LYS A 356 6.03 -43.36 2.28
CA LYS A 356 6.75 -43.45 1.00
C LYS A 356 5.80 -43.39 -0.20
N LYS A 357 4.65 -44.07 -0.13
CA LYS A 357 3.60 -44.01 -1.16
C LYS A 357 3.08 -42.57 -1.36
N TYR A 358 2.79 -41.86 -0.27
CA TYR A 358 2.35 -40.47 -0.34
C TYR A 358 3.45 -39.49 -0.77
N LEU A 359 4.72 -39.82 -0.52
CA LEU A 359 5.86 -39.08 -1.08
C LEU A 359 5.92 -39.24 -2.61
N GLN A 360 5.73 -40.45 -3.13
CA GLN A 360 5.66 -40.70 -4.58
C GLN A 360 4.47 -39.98 -5.22
N GLU A 361 3.30 -39.98 -4.57
CA GLU A 361 2.13 -39.23 -5.03
C GLU A 361 2.35 -37.71 -5.01
N MET A 362 3.04 -37.19 -3.98
CA MET A 362 3.42 -35.78 -3.91
C MET A 362 4.32 -35.38 -5.10
N ILE A 363 5.30 -36.22 -5.44
CA ILE A 363 6.21 -36.01 -6.57
C ILE A 363 5.48 -36.13 -7.92
N SER A 364 4.63 -37.14 -8.08
CA SER A 364 3.87 -37.32 -9.33
C SER A 364 2.87 -36.19 -9.60
N ASN A 365 2.35 -35.56 -8.55
CA ASN A 365 1.54 -34.34 -8.64
C ASN A 365 2.37 -33.05 -8.83
N GLY A 366 3.69 -33.16 -9.01
CA GLY A 366 4.58 -32.04 -9.35
C GLY A 366 5.01 -31.19 -8.16
N PHE A 367 4.87 -31.68 -6.92
CA PHE A 367 5.33 -30.97 -5.73
C PHE A 367 6.73 -31.41 -5.31
N SER A 368 7.62 -30.44 -5.09
CA SER A 368 8.95 -30.72 -4.52
C SER A 368 8.83 -31.15 -3.07
N PRO A 369 9.33 -32.34 -2.69
CA PRO A 369 9.35 -32.79 -1.30
C PRO A 369 10.29 -31.91 -0.47
N HIS A 370 9.83 -31.47 0.69
CA HIS A 370 10.64 -30.69 1.62
C HIS A 370 11.60 -31.61 2.38
N PHE A 371 12.83 -31.15 2.64
CA PHE A 371 13.88 -31.92 3.34
C PHE A 371 13.38 -32.63 4.61
N SER A 372 12.51 -31.97 5.39
CA SER A 372 11.94 -32.55 6.61
C SER A 372 11.17 -33.86 6.39
N VAL A 373 10.49 -34.01 5.25
CA VAL A 373 9.68 -35.19 4.92
C VAL A 373 10.60 -36.34 4.55
N SER A 374 11.52 -36.09 3.63
CA SER A 374 12.53 -37.04 3.17
C SER A 374 13.40 -37.57 4.32
N ASN A 375 13.97 -36.66 5.13
CA ASN A 375 14.79 -37.02 6.27
C ASN A 375 14.01 -37.85 7.30
N CYS A 376 12.73 -37.55 7.51
CA CYS A 376 11.89 -38.32 8.44
C CYS A 376 11.65 -39.76 7.95
N LEU A 377 11.45 -39.96 6.64
CA LEU A 377 11.28 -41.29 6.05
C LEU A 377 12.59 -42.08 6.08
N VAL A 378 13.70 -41.49 5.63
CA VAL A 378 15.03 -42.13 5.64
C VAL A 378 15.42 -42.55 7.04
N LYS A 379 15.36 -41.62 8.01
CA LYS A 379 15.65 -41.92 9.42
C LYS A 379 14.71 -43.00 9.98
N GLY A 380 13.44 -42.95 9.59
CA GLY A 380 12.43 -43.95 9.92
C GLY A 380 12.84 -45.35 9.46
N PHE A 381 13.02 -45.54 8.16
CA PHE A 381 13.41 -46.82 7.57
C PHE A 381 14.75 -47.35 8.12
N CYS A 382 15.76 -46.49 8.28
CA CYS A 382 17.04 -46.88 8.90
C CYS A 382 16.87 -47.39 10.34
N SER A 383 15.99 -46.76 11.14
CA SER A 383 15.74 -47.18 12.53
C SER A 383 15.06 -48.55 12.65
N PHE A 384 14.42 -49.03 11.59
CA PHE A 384 13.79 -50.36 11.50
C PHE A 384 14.64 -51.37 10.72
N GLY A 385 15.88 -51.04 10.36
CA GLY A 385 16.80 -51.92 9.61
C GLY A 385 16.45 -52.07 8.12
N LYS A 386 15.48 -51.30 7.62
CA LYS A 386 15.02 -51.28 6.22
C LYS A 386 15.88 -50.35 5.36
N VAL A 387 17.15 -50.70 5.21
CA VAL A 387 18.15 -49.82 4.56
C VAL A 387 17.87 -49.69 3.06
N GLU A 388 17.41 -50.76 2.39
CA GLU A 388 17.05 -50.72 0.97
C GLU A 388 15.93 -49.71 0.70
N GLU A 389 14.87 -49.74 1.50
CA GLU A 389 13.76 -48.80 1.35
C GLU A 389 14.16 -47.35 1.68
N ALA A 390 15.16 -47.16 2.54
CA ALA A 390 15.74 -45.85 2.80
C ALA A 390 16.55 -45.33 1.61
N CYS A 391 17.34 -46.18 0.95
CA CYS A 391 18.05 -45.85 -0.29
C CYS A 391 17.07 -45.51 -1.42
N ASP A 392 15.99 -46.29 -1.59
CA ASP A 392 14.94 -45.99 -2.56
C ASP A 392 14.35 -44.59 -2.39
N VAL A 393 14.17 -44.13 -1.13
CA VAL A 393 13.66 -42.78 -0.85
C VAL A 393 14.67 -41.72 -1.28
N VAL A 394 15.97 -41.96 -1.14
CA VAL A 394 17.03 -41.05 -1.60
C VAL A 394 17.10 -41.04 -3.13
N GLU A 395 17.06 -42.20 -3.77
CA GLU A 395 17.05 -42.32 -5.24
C GLU A 395 15.81 -41.65 -5.87
N LEU A 396 14.65 -41.76 -5.20
CA LEU A 396 13.42 -41.07 -5.60
C LEU A 396 13.59 -39.53 -5.56
N LEU A 397 14.46 -39.00 -4.71
CA LEU A 397 14.75 -37.58 -4.63
C LEU A 397 15.82 -37.17 -5.64
N ASP A 398 16.83 -38.01 -5.87
CA ASP A 398 17.89 -37.76 -6.85
C ASP A 398 17.34 -37.81 -8.29
N SER A 399 16.41 -38.72 -8.58
CA SER A 399 15.68 -38.75 -9.86
C SER A 399 14.81 -37.51 -10.11
N PHE A 400 14.35 -36.84 -9.04
CA PHE A 400 13.65 -35.56 -9.14
C PHE A 400 14.60 -34.37 -9.36
N HIS A 401 15.83 -34.42 -8.84
CA HIS A 401 16.82 -33.34 -8.99
C HIS A 401 17.74 -33.50 -10.22
N GLY A 402 17.89 -34.72 -10.75
CA GLY A 402 18.81 -35.06 -11.84
C GLY A 402 18.17 -35.30 -13.22
N GLY A 403 16.86 -35.12 -13.37
CA GLY A 403 16.12 -35.45 -14.59
C GLY A 403 15.46 -34.26 -15.25
N ASP A 404 16.08 -33.76 -16.33
CA ASP A 404 15.43 -32.97 -17.37
C ASP A 404 14.35 -33.85 -18.03
N MET A 405 13.11 -33.82 -17.53
CA MET A 405 12.01 -34.60 -18.10
C MET A 405 10.87 -33.69 -18.59
N ALA A 406 10.86 -33.56 -19.91
CA ALA A 406 9.78 -33.00 -20.71
C ALA A 406 8.40 -33.46 -20.22
N MET A 407 7.53 -32.47 -20.01
CA MET A 407 6.11 -32.60 -19.71
C MET A 407 5.40 -33.57 -20.69
N ARG A 408 5.17 -34.81 -20.26
CA ARG A 408 4.10 -35.67 -20.78
C ARG A 408 2.92 -35.59 -19.83
N LEU A 409 1.97 -34.71 -20.13
CA LEU A 409 0.66 -34.70 -19.50
C LEU A 409 -0.20 -35.85 -20.07
N PRO A 410 -0.95 -36.61 -19.23
CA PRO A 410 -2.01 -37.49 -19.70
C PRO A 410 -3.28 -36.67 -19.96
N PHE A 411 -3.78 -36.70 -21.19
CA PHE A 411 -5.12 -36.20 -21.55
C PHE A 411 -6.20 -37.17 -21.05
N PRO A 412 -7.34 -36.70 -20.52
CA PRO A 412 -8.55 -37.49 -20.49
C PRO A 412 -9.28 -37.36 -21.84
N SER A 413 -9.38 -38.49 -22.54
CA SER A 413 -10.21 -38.69 -23.73
C SER A 413 -11.68 -38.83 -23.33
N THR A 414 -12.52 -37.87 -23.74
CA THR A 414 -13.93 -38.18 -24.05
C THR A 414 -14.35 -37.45 -25.31
N HIS A 415 -14.62 -38.26 -26.34
CA HIS A 415 -15.31 -37.87 -27.56
C HIS A 415 -16.71 -37.34 -27.24
N ARG A 416 -17.09 -36.20 -27.81
CA ARG A 416 -18.40 -36.03 -28.45
C ARG A 416 -18.33 -35.01 -29.57
N ARG A 417 -18.55 -35.51 -30.79
CA ARG A 417 -18.70 -34.79 -32.05
C ARG A 417 -19.98 -33.93 -31.99
N ILE A 418 -19.93 -32.72 -32.53
CA ILE A 418 -21.13 -32.00 -33.00
C ILE A 418 -20.91 -31.73 -34.51
N PRO A 419 -21.87 -32.02 -35.40
CA PRO A 419 -21.69 -31.92 -36.84
C PRO A 419 -21.85 -30.49 -37.36
N THR A 420 -21.31 -30.25 -38.54
CA THR A 420 -21.34 -29.01 -39.33
C THR A 420 -22.53 -28.92 -40.29
N LEU A 421 -22.80 -27.66 -40.69
CA LEU A 421 -23.51 -27.13 -41.89
C LEU A 421 -25.04 -26.86 -41.79
N PRO A 422 -25.61 -25.91 -42.60
CA PRO A 422 -25.00 -24.97 -43.55
C PRO A 422 -25.45 -23.48 -43.45
N SER A 423 -24.77 -22.66 -44.26
CA SER A 423 -24.99 -21.25 -44.62
C SER A 423 -26.40 -20.91 -45.13
N PHE A 424 -26.85 -19.68 -44.86
CA PHE A 424 -27.73 -18.93 -45.78
C PHE A 424 -27.42 -17.42 -45.79
N ALA A 425 -27.05 -16.97 -46.99
CA ALA A 425 -27.42 -15.74 -47.69
C ALA A 425 -27.62 -14.42 -46.91
N SER A 426 -26.70 -13.48 -47.19
CA SER A 426 -26.91 -12.11 -47.68
C SER A 426 -28.22 -11.38 -47.37
N PHE A 427 -28.12 -10.16 -46.84
CA PHE A 427 -28.69 -8.96 -47.48
C PHE A 427 -27.99 -7.70 -46.95
N THR A 428 -27.33 -6.98 -47.87
CA THR A 428 -27.00 -5.55 -47.71
C THR A 428 -28.17 -4.73 -48.24
N PRO A 429 -28.35 -3.47 -47.79
CA PRO A 429 -27.90 -2.33 -48.62
C PRO A 429 -27.45 -1.13 -47.74
N ARG A 430 -26.81 -0.04 -48.17
CA ARG A 430 -26.35 0.49 -49.45
C ARG A 430 -25.37 1.63 -49.12
N ARG A 431 -24.27 1.73 -49.85
CA ARG A 431 -23.42 2.93 -49.91
C ARG A 431 -24.15 4.06 -50.64
N ARG A 432 -23.83 5.31 -50.27
CA ARG A 432 -23.68 6.41 -51.23
C ARG A 432 -22.34 7.10 -50.97
N ASN A 433 -21.45 6.98 -51.96
CA ASN A 433 -20.29 7.84 -52.13
C ASN A 433 -20.72 9.10 -52.87
N VAL A 434 -20.20 10.26 -52.46
CA VAL A 434 -19.92 11.36 -53.39
C VAL A 434 -18.52 11.86 -53.06
N ALA A 435 -17.63 11.78 -54.05
CA ALA A 435 -16.33 12.42 -54.03
C ALA A 435 -16.47 13.83 -54.64
N MET A 436 -15.83 14.82 -54.04
CA MET A 436 -15.32 15.97 -54.78
C MET A 436 -14.02 16.44 -54.13
N ALA A 437 -12.95 16.40 -54.92
CA ALA A 437 -11.70 17.08 -54.64
C ALA A 437 -11.82 18.53 -55.11
N SER A 438 -11.44 19.49 -54.26
CA SER A 438 -10.97 20.78 -54.72
C SER A 438 -10.00 21.34 -53.68
N ALA A 439 -8.73 21.42 -54.07
CA ALA A 439 -7.70 22.10 -53.33
C ALA A 439 -7.93 23.62 -53.41
N LYS A 440 -7.96 24.32 -52.27
CA LYS A 440 -7.57 25.73 -52.17
C LYS A 440 -7.42 26.18 -50.71
N ARG A 441 -6.17 26.52 -50.37
CA ARG A 441 -5.70 27.53 -49.43
C ARG A 441 -6.03 27.35 -47.93
N SER A 442 -4.96 27.13 -47.18
CA SER A 442 -4.85 27.27 -45.73
C SER A 442 -5.19 28.71 -45.27
N PRO A 443 -6.06 28.87 -44.25
CA PRO A 443 -6.09 30.07 -43.43
C PRO A 443 -5.11 29.93 -42.26
N LYS A 444 -4.45 31.03 -41.99
CA LYS A 444 -3.48 31.28 -40.93
C LYS A 444 -4.01 30.83 -39.56
N ARG A 445 -3.13 30.12 -38.82
CA ARG A 445 -2.94 30.14 -37.35
C ARG A 445 -4.00 30.94 -36.57
N LEU A 446 -5.01 30.27 -36.04
CA LEU A 446 -5.84 30.78 -34.95
C LEU A 446 -5.37 30.14 -33.64
N LYS A 447 -4.93 30.98 -32.71
CA LYS A 447 -4.70 30.62 -31.31
C LYS A 447 -6.02 30.13 -30.73
N TYR A 448 -6.12 28.85 -30.39
CA TYR A 448 -7.17 28.37 -29.50
C TYR A 448 -6.57 28.18 -28.11
N SER A 449 -6.76 29.19 -27.27
CA SER A 449 -6.89 28.96 -25.83
C SER A 449 -8.13 28.11 -25.63
N THR A 450 -7.97 26.82 -25.39
CA THR A 450 -9.09 25.96 -24.99
C THR A 450 -9.62 26.42 -23.63
N PRO A 451 -10.95 26.55 -23.46
CA PRO A 451 -11.53 27.08 -22.23
C PRO A 451 -11.31 26.10 -21.06
N ARG A 452 -11.14 26.64 -19.86
CA ARG A 452 -11.27 25.89 -18.60
C ARG A 452 -12.72 25.40 -18.49
N PHE A 453 -12.93 24.15 -18.08
CA PHE A 453 -14.27 23.54 -18.01
C PHE A 453 -15.10 24.00 -16.80
N THR A 454 -14.50 24.75 -15.88
CA THR A 454 -15.20 25.43 -14.78
C THR A 454 -15.21 26.95 -15.02
N LYS A 455 -16.34 27.61 -14.66
CA LYS A 455 -16.43 29.08 -14.62
C LYS A 455 -15.21 29.64 -13.89
N GLU A 456 -14.72 30.80 -14.36
CA GLU A 456 -13.57 31.54 -13.83
C GLU A 456 -13.07 31.11 -12.44
N GLY A 457 -12.06 30.22 -12.41
CA GLY A 457 -11.13 30.13 -11.28
C GLY A 457 -11.41 29.14 -10.15
N GLU A 458 -12.48 28.34 -10.16
CA GLU A 458 -12.67 27.32 -9.11
C GLU A 458 -11.94 26.02 -9.45
N PHE A 459 -10.73 25.90 -8.91
CA PHE A 459 -10.02 24.64 -8.71
C PHE A 459 -10.81 23.78 -7.71
N VAL A 460 -11.24 22.60 -8.12
CA VAL A 460 -12.11 21.73 -7.30
C VAL A 460 -11.23 20.78 -6.48
N SER A 461 -11.16 20.99 -5.17
CA SER A 461 -10.50 20.08 -4.24
C SER A 461 -11.54 19.24 -3.50
N ILE A 462 -11.47 17.92 -3.61
CA ILE A 462 -12.40 16.99 -2.95
C ILE A 462 -11.63 16.11 -1.97
N GLU A 463 -12.02 16.15 -0.70
CA GLU A 463 -11.48 15.27 0.33
C GLU A 463 -12.28 13.97 0.40
N VAL A 464 -11.58 12.84 0.27
CA VAL A 464 -12.15 11.50 0.22
C VAL A 464 -11.39 10.60 1.17
N ASP A 465 -12.13 9.76 1.90
CA ASP A 465 -11.49 8.79 2.79
C ASP A 465 -10.61 7.81 1.99
N PRO A 466 -9.34 7.58 2.40
CA PRO A 466 -8.42 6.69 1.68
C PRO A 466 -8.91 5.25 1.53
N SER A 467 -9.85 4.80 2.37
CA SER A 467 -10.47 3.46 2.27
C SER A 467 -11.49 3.34 1.13
N GLY A 468 -11.87 4.44 0.49
CA GLY A 468 -12.88 4.47 -0.57
C GLY A 468 -14.33 4.42 -0.07
N ALA A 469 -14.57 4.54 1.24
CA ALA A 469 -15.91 4.54 1.83
C ALA A 469 -16.81 5.68 1.31
N ASP A 470 -16.21 6.81 0.92
CA ASP A 470 -16.89 8.00 0.39
C ASP A 470 -16.81 8.09 -1.15
N SER A 471 -16.85 6.95 -1.85
CA SER A 471 -16.71 6.91 -3.32
C SER A 471 -17.76 7.74 -4.07
N TRP A 472 -18.95 7.94 -3.49
CA TRP A 472 -20.02 8.78 -4.03
C TRP A 472 -19.61 10.26 -4.19
N LYS A 473 -18.64 10.76 -3.41
CA LYS A 473 -18.11 12.13 -3.55
C LYS A 473 -17.31 12.34 -4.84
N LEU A 474 -16.94 11.27 -5.54
CA LEU A 474 -16.11 11.34 -6.75
C LEU A 474 -16.93 11.63 -8.01
N GLU A 475 -18.27 11.61 -7.93
CA GLU A 475 -19.16 11.83 -9.08
C GLU A 475 -18.85 13.12 -9.87
N PRO A 476 -18.62 14.29 -9.23
CA PRO A 476 -18.23 15.52 -9.95
C PRO A 476 -16.88 15.40 -10.68
N VAL A 477 -15.92 14.66 -10.10
CA VAL A 477 -14.59 14.45 -10.70
C VAL A 477 -14.70 13.56 -11.94
N ILE A 478 -15.57 12.56 -11.91
CA ILE A 478 -15.82 11.66 -13.04
C ILE A 478 -16.45 12.45 -14.20
N GLU A 479 -17.40 13.34 -13.91
CA GLU A 479 -18.00 14.21 -14.93
C GLU A 479 -16.97 15.16 -15.55
N LEU A 480 -16.13 15.80 -14.73
CA LEU A 480 -15.04 16.66 -15.19
C LEU A 480 -14.07 15.88 -16.09
N LEU A 481 -13.67 14.68 -15.69
CA LEU A 481 -12.79 13.82 -16.50
C LEU A 481 -13.41 13.50 -17.87
N LYS A 482 -14.70 13.13 -17.91
CA LYS A 482 -15.44 12.89 -19.16
C LYS A 482 -15.52 14.13 -20.06
N GLN A 483 -15.53 15.32 -19.47
CA GLN A 483 -15.50 16.59 -20.20
C GLN A 483 -14.09 16.96 -20.71
N GLY A 484 -13.03 16.24 -20.30
CA GLY A 484 -11.65 16.52 -20.70
C GLY A 484 -10.83 17.30 -19.68
N ALA A 485 -11.23 17.29 -18.42
CA ALA A 485 -10.47 17.91 -17.35
C ALA A 485 -9.13 17.20 -17.11
N VAL A 486 -8.16 17.95 -16.58
CA VAL A 486 -6.89 17.41 -16.06
C VAL A 486 -6.84 17.67 -14.57
N GLY A 487 -6.65 16.61 -13.79
CA GLY A 487 -6.64 16.69 -12.33
C GLY A 487 -5.63 15.76 -11.70
N VAL A 488 -5.52 15.83 -10.38
CA VAL A 488 -4.64 14.95 -9.60
C VAL A 488 -5.49 13.96 -8.81
N ILE A 489 -5.08 12.68 -8.83
CA ILE A 489 -5.69 11.61 -8.03
C ILE A 489 -4.63 10.89 -7.19
N PRO A 490 -5.01 10.32 -6.04
CA PRO A 490 -4.13 9.46 -5.28
C PRO A 490 -3.86 8.14 -6.01
N THR A 491 -2.68 7.56 -5.77
CA THR A 491 -2.38 6.16 -6.11
C THR A 491 -1.73 5.47 -4.90
N ASP A 492 -1.58 4.15 -4.97
CA ASP A 492 -0.94 3.30 -3.97
C ASP A 492 0.57 3.56 -3.77
N THR A 493 1.15 4.51 -4.52
CA THR A 493 2.52 5.00 -4.33
C THR A 493 2.56 6.50 -4.07
N VAL A 494 2.46 7.31 -5.13
CA VAL A 494 2.50 8.78 -5.13
C VAL A 494 1.30 9.34 -5.87
N TYR A 495 0.97 10.61 -5.66
CA TYR A 495 -0.07 11.25 -6.45
C TYR A 495 0.26 11.25 -7.95
N ALA A 496 -0.77 11.16 -8.79
CA ALA A 496 -0.64 11.18 -10.24
C ALA A 496 -1.53 12.26 -10.85
N ILE A 497 -0.98 13.02 -11.81
CA ILE A 497 -1.76 13.89 -12.70
C ILE A 497 -2.39 12.97 -13.76
N VAL A 498 -3.69 13.10 -13.96
CA VAL A 498 -4.49 12.22 -14.84
C VAL A 498 -5.40 12.99 -15.78
N CYS A 499 -5.71 12.35 -16.90
CA CYS A 499 -6.73 12.80 -17.86
C CYS A 499 -7.30 11.61 -18.65
N ASP A 500 -8.44 11.80 -19.31
CA ASP A 500 -9.03 10.80 -20.20
C ASP A 500 -8.09 10.52 -21.40
N CYS A 501 -7.86 9.24 -21.69
CA CYS A 501 -7.03 8.81 -22.80
C CYS A 501 -7.61 9.19 -24.17
N LYS A 502 -8.94 9.30 -24.29
CA LYS A 502 -9.61 9.60 -25.56
C LYS A 502 -9.54 11.09 -25.92
N ASN A 503 -9.33 11.97 -24.94
CA ASN A 503 -9.37 13.42 -25.16
C ASN A 503 -7.99 14.01 -25.46
N HIS A 504 -7.71 14.27 -26.74
CA HIS A 504 -6.45 14.86 -27.22
C HIS A 504 -6.06 16.15 -26.49
N SER A 505 -7.02 17.05 -26.28
CA SER A 505 -6.77 18.37 -25.69
C SER A 505 -6.30 18.26 -24.23
N ALA A 506 -6.82 17.27 -23.50
CA ALA A 506 -6.45 17.01 -22.12
C ALA A 506 -5.03 16.45 -22.02
N VAL A 507 -4.62 15.54 -22.92
CA VAL A 507 -3.26 14.99 -22.97
C VAL A 507 -2.21 16.07 -23.22
N GLU A 508 -2.48 16.97 -24.18
CA GLU A 508 -1.59 18.10 -24.45
C GLU A 508 -1.48 19.05 -23.25
N ARG A 509 -2.58 19.26 -22.54
CA ARG A 509 -2.61 20.10 -21.35
C ARG A 509 -1.83 19.47 -20.20
N LEU A 510 -1.98 18.16 -19.98
CA LEU A 510 -1.18 17.40 -19.01
C LEU A 510 0.32 17.50 -19.31
N ARG A 511 0.72 17.36 -20.59
CA ARG A 511 2.13 17.52 -21.00
C ARG A 511 2.65 18.94 -20.73
N ARG A 512 1.83 19.97 -20.98
CA ARG A 512 2.16 21.38 -20.70
C ARG A 512 2.33 21.64 -19.20
N ILE A 513 1.37 21.21 -18.38
CA ILE A 513 1.38 21.37 -16.91
C ILE A 513 2.66 20.75 -16.32
N LYS A 514 3.03 19.54 -16.76
CA LYS A 514 4.22 18.87 -16.26
C LYS A 514 5.51 19.22 -17.01
N LYS A 515 5.45 20.06 -18.04
CA LYS A 515 6.60 20.42 -18.89
C LYS A 515 7.33 19.18 -19.43
N ILE A 516 6.57 18.16 -19.85
CA ILE A 516 7.11 16.93 -20.43
C ILE A 516 7.30 17.11 -21.94
N GLU A 517 8.47 16.77 -22.45
CA GLU A 517 8.74 16.71 -23.88
C GLU A 517 7.77 15.78 -24.62
N SER A 518 7.41 16.13 -25.85
CA SER A 518 6.50 15.31 -26.68
C SER A 518 7.06 13.91 -26.99
N SER A 519 8.39 13.74 -26.88
CA SER A 519 9.12 12.49 -27.09
C SER A 519 8.93 11.47 -25.95
N LYS A 520 8.66 11.92 -24.72
CA LYS A 520 8.62 11.06 -23.54
C LYS A 520 7.29 10.29 -23.46
N PRO A 521 7.32 8.96 -23.26
CA PRO A 521 6.11 8.16 -23.12
C PRO A 521 5.39 8.49 -21.81
N LEU A 522 4.06 8.47 -21.86
CA LEU A 522 3.19 8.57 -20.68
C LEU A 522 2.75 7.16 -20.27
N SER A 523 2.33 7.01 -19.02
CA SER A 523 1.79 5.76 -18.52
C SER A 523 0.26 5.79 -18.56
N ILE A 524 -0.36 4.61 -18.52
CA ILE A 524 -1.81 4.45 -18.38
C ILE A 524 -2.15 3.73 -17.07
N LEU A 525 -3.23 4.17 -16.44
CA LEU A 525 -3.89 3.50 -15.31
C LEU A 525 -5.03 2.66 -15.84
N CYS A 526 -4.99 1.36 -15.54
CA CYS A 526 -5.96 0.37 -15.97
C CYS A 526 -6.76 -0.14 -14.76
N ARG A 527 -8.05 -0.44 -14.94
CA ARG A 527 -8.89 -0.99 -13.88
C ARG A 527 -8.64 -2.48 -13.65
N SER A 528 -8.27 -3.19 -14.72
CA SER A 528 -8.14 -4.64 -14.73
C SER A 528 -7.18 -5.10 -15.84
N LEU A 529 -6.79 -6.38 -15.78
CA LEU A 529 -5.98 -7.01 -16.82
C LEU A 529 -6.65 -6.98 -18.20
N ARG A 530 -7.99 -6.93 -18.27
CA ARG A 530 -8.73 -6.82 -19.53
C ARG A 530 -8.39 -5.53 -20.27
N ASP A 531 -8.21 -4.43 -19.56
CA ASP A 531 -7.82 -3.16 -20.18
C ASP A 531 -6.37 -3.25 -20.68
N ILE A 532 -5.48 -3.92 -19.94
CA ILE A 532 -4.10 -4.14 -20.39
C ILE A 532 -4.10 -4.90 -21.72
N ASP A 533 -4.85 -6.00 -21.81
CA ASP A 533 -4.92 -6.82 -23.02
C ASP A 533 -5.60 -6.09 -24.20
N ALA A 534 -6.48 -5.12 -23.95
CA ALA A 534 -7.09 -4.28 -24.98
C ALA A 534 -6.10 -3.23 -25.53
N TYR A 535 -5.43 -2.50 -24.63
CA TYR A 535 -4.60 -1.35 -24.98
C TYR A 535 -3.11 -1.69 -25.20
N THR A 536 -2.69 -2.92 -24.93
CA THR A 536 -1.33 -3.42 -25.17
C THR A 536 -1.36 -4.78 -25.86
N MET A 537 -0.20 -5.28 -26.30
CA MET A 537 -0.05 -6.64 -26.82
C MET A 537 -0.11 -7.71 -25.71
N GLY A 538 -0.43 -7.32 -24.47
CA GLY A 538 -0.45 -8.20 -23.30
C GLY A 538 0.95 -8.50 -22.76
N PHE A 539 0.99 -9.20 -21.63
CA PHE A 539 2.26 -9.68 -21.07
C PHE A 539 2.82 -10.82 -21.92
N PRO A 540 4.16 -10.95 -22.02
CA PRO A 540 4.80 -12.07 -22.71
C PRO A 540 4.26 -13.41 -22.18
N ARG A 541 3.69 -14.21 -23.09
CA ARG A 541 3.31 -15.60 -22.80
C ARG A 541 4.58 -16.43 -22.95
N GLY A 542 5.01 -17.10 -21.89
CA GLY A 542 6.25 -17.87 -21.89
C GLY A 542 6.32 -18.83 -23.08
N ASP A 543 7.51 -19.00 -23.62
CA ASP A 543 7.83 -19.78 -24.83
C ASP A 543 7.78 -21.30 -24.63
N GLY A 544 7.41 -21.78 -23.45
CA GLY A 544 7.40 -23.23 -23.14
C GLY A 544 8.81 -23.84 -23.02
N HIS A 545 9.87 -23.03 -23.02
CA HIS A 545 11.27 -23.46 -22.86
C HIS A 545 11.88 -22.92 -21.57
N GLY A 546 11.25 -23.20 -20.42
CA GLY A 546 11.85 -22.94 -19.11
C GLY A 546 11.66 -21.52 -18.55
N HIS A 547 11.12 -20.58 -19.31
CA HIS A 547 10.69 -19.30 -18.74
C HIS A 547 9.44 -19.51 -17.87
N ALA A 548 9.59 -19.33 -16.55
CA ALA A 548 8.48 -19.32 -15.61
C ALA A 548 7.34 -18.45 -16.15
N ASN A 549 6.08 -18.87 -15.97
CA ASN A 549 4.90 -18.13 -16.45
C ASN A 549 4.89 -16.69 -15.91
N VAL A 550 5.52 -15.76 -16.65
CA VAL A 550 5.70 -14.35 -16.28
C VAL A 550 4.34 -13.71 -15.99
N PHE A 551 3.33 -14.06 -16.78
CA PHE A 551 1.96 -13.64 -16.54
C PHE A 551 1.39 -14.08 -15.18
N ARG A 552 1.71 -15.31 -14.72
CA ARG A 552 1.30 -15.80 -13.39
C ARG A 552 2.00 -15.02 -12.29
N ALA A 553 3.27 -14.69 -12.47
CA ALA A 553 4.04 -13.90 -11.52
C ALA A 553 3.55 -12.44 -11.46
N VAL A 554 3.26 -11.83 -12.61
CA VAL A 554 2.67 -10.49 -12.70
C VAL A 554 1.29 -10.42 -12.04
N LYS A 555 0.45 -11.47 -12.16
CA LYS A 555 -0.84 -11.56 -11.46
C LYS A 555 -0.73 -11.52 -9.95
N GLN A 556 0.40 -11.93 -9.38
CA GLN A 556 0.63 -11.83 -7.93
C GLN A 556 1.05 -10.41 -7.51
N CYS A 557 1.43 -9.56 -8.46
CA CYS A 557 1.89 -8.19 -8.25
C CYS A 557 0.82 -7.12 -8.51
N LEU A 558 -0.30 -7.48 -9.16
CA LEU A 558 -1.36 -6.57 -9.58
C LEU A 558 -2.70 -6.97 -8.92
N PRO A 559 -3.49 -6.00 -8.41
CA PRO A 559 -3.19 -4.58 -8.27
C PRO A 559 -2.03 -4.34 -7.28
N GLY A 560 -1.22 -3.30 -7.53
CA GLY A 560 -0.06 -3.02 -6.68
C GLY A 560 0.91 -1.98 -7.23
N PRO A 561 2.03 -1.73 -6.49
CA PRO A 561 2.93 -0.61 -6.71
C PRO A 561 3.93 -0.83 -7.86
N TYR A 562 3.48 -1.39 -8.98
CA TYR A 562 4.29 -1.71 -10.15
C TYR A 562 3.87 -0.92 -11.38
N THR A 563 4.81 -0.68 -12.29
CA THR A 563 4.56 -0.10 -13.61
C THR A 563 5.30 -0.93 -14.64
N PHE A 564 4.55 -1.62 -15.48
CA PHE A 564 5.11 -2.51 -16.51
C PHE A 564 5.17 -1.80 -17.85
N ILE A 565 6.33 -1.77 -18.48
CA ILE A 565 6.46 -1.25 -19.85
C ILE A 565 6.12 -2.40 -20.81
N LEU A 566 5.07 -2.20 -21.60
CA LEU A 566 4.54 -3.18 -22.55
C LEU A 566 4.47 -2.61 -23.95
N THR A 567 4.44 -3.49 -24.95
CA THR A 567 4.20 -3.07 -26.34
C THR A 567 2.75 -2.61 -26.50
N ALA A 568 2.52 -1.38 -26.94
CA ALA A 568 1.20 -0.78 -27.14
C ALA A 568 0.43 -1.46 -28.28
N SER A 569 -0.89 -1.58 -28.12
CA SER A 569 -1.79 -2.07 -29.17
C SER A 569 -2.22 -0.93 -30.11
N LYS A 570 -2.96 -1.28 -31.18
CA LYS A 570 -3.57 -0.29 -32.07
C LYS A 570 -4.75 0.46 -31.45
N GLU A 571 -5.32 -0.07 -30.36
CA GLU A 571 -6.46 0.55 -29.66
C GLU A 571 -6.02 1.71 -28.76
N LEU A 572 -4.72 1.75 -28.39
CA LEU A 572 -4.18 2.88 -27.66
C LEU A 572 -4.17 4.15 -28.55
N PRO A 573 -4.72 5.28 -28.08
CA PRO A 573 -4.68 6.53 -28.82
C PRO A 573 -3.25 6.89 -29.25
N LYS A 574 -3.06 7.22 -30.52
CA LYS A 574 -1.73 7.54 -31.13
C LYS A 574 -1.00 8.66 -30.39
N GLN A 575 -1.74 9.51 -29.69
CA GLN A 575 -1.27 10.61 -28.86
C GLN A 575 -0.43 10.15 -27.65
N CYS A 576 -0.65 8.92 -27.18
CA CYS A 576 0.17 8.27 -26.16
C CYS A 576 1.53 7.80 -26.71
N VAL A 577 1.61 7.62 -28.03
CA VAL A 577 2.70 6.93 -28.75
C VAL A 577 3.66 7.89 -29.48
N GLY A 578 3.43 9.19 -29.38
CA GLY A 578 4.36 10.24 -29.83
C GLY A 578 3.71 11.23 -30.79
N TYR A 579 3.98 12.52 -30.57
CA TYR A 579 3.60 13.60 -31.48
C TYR A 579 4.86 14.36 -31.91
N GLY A 580 5.12 14.33 -33.21
CA GLY A 580 6.17 15.06 -33.91
C GLY A 580 5.64 15.46 -35.29
N THR A 581 5.97 16.67 -35.70
CA THR A 581 5.37 17.50 -36.75
C THR A 581 5.12 16.85 -38.11
N THR A 582 4.07 17.33 -38.77
CA THR A 582 3.78 17.21 -40.21
C THR A 582 5.03 17.18 -41.07
N SER A 583 5.21 16.06 -41.78
CA SER A 583 6.22 15.73 -42.81
C SER A 583 7.28 14.73 -42.34
N VAL A 584 7.25 13.57 -43.03
CA VAL A 584 8.27 12.49 -43.04
C VAL A 584 8.19 11.46 -41.91
N LYS A 585 7.63 10.28 -42.26
CA LYS A 585 7.79 8.92 -41.68
C LYS A 585 7.64 8.79 -40.15
N TYR A 586 6.47 8.33 -39.73
CA TYR A 586 6.15 7.84 -38.40
C TYR A 586 7.21 6.85 -37.85
N ALA A 587 8.08 7.30 -36.95
CA ALA A 587 8.79 6.39 -36.06
C ALA A 587 7.84 6.06 -34.89
N SER A 588 7.09 4.96 -35.00
CA SER A 588 6.24 4.48 -33.91
C SER A 588 7.12 4.10 -32.72
N ARG A 589 6.96 4.76 -31.56
CA ARG A 589 7.46 4.14 -30.33
C ARG A 589 6.51 3.00 -29.96
N LYS A 590 7.03 1.80 -29.79
CA LYS A 590 6.19 0.61 -29.63
C LYS A 590 5.65 0.43 -28.21
N ASN A 591 6.08 1.22 -27.22
CA ASN A 591 5.96 0.85 -25.81
C ASN A 591 5.18 1.89 -24.96
N VAL A 592 4.43 1.41 -23.96
CA VAL A 592 3.65 2.20 -23.00
C VAL A 592 3.82 1.64 -21.58
N GLY A 593 3.89 2.52 -20.58
CA GLY A 593 3.88 2.11 -19.17
C GLY A 593 2.46 1.82 -18.69
N VAL A 594 2.23 0.69 -18.05
CA VAL A 594 0.90 0.24 -17.61
C VAL A 594 0.90 -0.01 -16.11
N ARG A 595 -0.18 0.40 -15.44
CA ARG A 595 -0.33 0.26 -13.99
C ARG A 595 -1.76 -0.07 -13.58
N ILE A 596 -1.91 -1.00 -12.65
CA ILE A 596 -3.17 -1.25 -11.91
C ILE A 596 -2.87 -0.94 -10.44
N SER A 597 -3.36 0.20 -9.96
CA SER A 597 -3.12 0.67 -8.59
C SER A 597 -3.99 -0.07 -7.57
N ASP A 598 -3.45 -0.38 -6.39
CA ASP A 598 -4.23 -0.96 -5.28
C ASP A 598 -4.96 0.10 -4.42
N ASP A 599 -4.93 1.37 -4.83
CA ASP A 599 -5.63 2.43 -4.10
C ASP A 599 -7.14 2.43 -4.41
N ALA A 600 -7.95 2.38 -3.36
CA ALA A 600 -9.41 2.25 -3.45
C ALA A 600 -10.06 3.45 -4.17
N VAL A 601 -9.54 4.67 -3.98
CA VAL A 601 -10.04 5.88 -4.63
C VAL A 601 -9.69 5.84 -6.13
N CYS A 602 -8.45 5.49 -6.46
CA CYS A 602 -8.03 5.29 -7.86
C CYS A 602 -8.90 4.24 -8.58
N GLN A 603 -9.16 3.10 -7.92
CA GLN A 603 -10.00 2.04 -8.47
C GLN A 603 -11.46 2.48 -8.66
N ALA A 604 -12.04 3.24 -7.71
CA ALA A 604 -13.38 3.78 -7.85
C ALA A 604 -13.51 4.72 -9.06
N ILE A 605 -12.53 5.60 -9.28
CA ILE A 605 -12.51 6.51 -10.45
C ILE A 605 -12.40 5.70 -11.76
N LEU A 606 -11.50 4.73 -11.82
CA LEU A 606 -11.31 3.89 -13.02
C LEU A 606 -12.54 3.04 -13.34
N GLN A 607 -13.22 2.50 -12.32
CA GLN A 607 -14.47 1.77 -12.48
C GLN A 607 -15.59 2.65 -13.05
N ALA A 608 -15.72 3.88 -12.56
CA ALA A 608 -16.76 4.81 -13.02
C ALA A 608 -16.48 5.45 -14.39
N MET A 609 -15.19 5.58 -14.76
CA MET A 609 -14.78 6.04 -16.10
C MET A 609 -14.97 4.97 -17.19
N ASP A 610 -14.96 3.68 -16.83
CA ASP A 610 -15.01 2.52 -17.74
C ASP A 610 -13.98 2.60 -18.91
N ALA A 611 -12.86 3.26 -18.65
CA ALA A 611 -11.76 3.45 -19.59
C ALA A 611 -10.47 3.74 -18.83
N PRO A 612 -9.30 3.39 -19.39
CA PRO A 612 -8.03 3.72 -18.76
C PRO A 612 -7.77 5.24 -18.78
N LEU A 613 -7.06 5.72 -17.77
CA LEU A 613 -6.64 7.12 -17.68
C LEU A 613 -5.16 7.24 -18.04
N ILE A 614 -4.79 8.31 -18.74
CA ILE A 614 -3.38 8.66 -18.90
C ILE A 614 -2.89 9.26 -17.60
N CYS A 615 -1.73 8.83 -17.13
CA CYS A 615 -1.18 9.26 -15.87
C CYS A 615 0.30 9.63 -15.94
N THR A 616 0.69 10.51 -15.02
CA THR A 616 2.08 10.84 -14.79
C THR A 616 2.28 11.26 -13.34
N SER A 617 3.32 10.75 -12.68
CA SER A 617 3.53 10.98 -11.24
C SER A 617 3.85 12.45 -10.92
N VAL A 618 3.32 12.98 -9.81
CA VAL A 618 3.52 14.37 -9.39
C VAL A 618 4.92 14.57 -8.79
N LYS A 619 5.64 15.62 -9.20
CA LYS A 619 7.00 15.94 -8.72
C LYS A 619 7.18 17.42 -8.45
N GLY A 620 8.06 17.77 -7.52
CA GLY A 620 8.40 19.16 -7.21
C GLY A 620 9.13 19.85 -8.37
N PRO A 621 8.90 21.16 -8.59
CA PRO A 621 9.42 21.91 -9.74
C PRO A 621 10.93 22.22 -9.71
N LYS A 622 11.62 22.08 -8.57
CA LYS A 622 13.02 22.52 -8.40
C LYS A 622 14.03 21.41 -8.09
N GLU A 623 13.59 20.29 -7.50
CA GLU A 623 14.52 19.25 -6.98
C GLU A 623 14.12 17.82 -7.38
N ASN A 624 13.14 17.65 -8.28
CA ASN A 624 12.68 16.33 -8.75
C ASN A 624 12.15 15.40 -7.62
N GLU A 625 11.91 15.95 -6.42
CA GLU A 625 11.34 15.29 -5.25
C GLU A 625 9.87 14.93 -5.43
N TRP A 626 9.41 13.88 -4.77
CA TRP A 626 8.03 13.44 -4.83
C TRP A 626 7.14 14.29 -3.92
N MET A 627 6.06 14.84 -4.47
CA MET A 627 5.08 15.57 -3.67
C MET A 627 4.10 14.59 -3.03
N ILE A 628 4.00 14.64 -1.70
CA ILE A 628 3.20 13.70 -0.90
C ILE A 628 1.95 14.32 -0.29
N ASP A 629 1.92 15.64 -0.17
CA ASP A 629 0.85 16.40 0.48
C ASP A 629 -0.07 17.00 -0.60
N PRO A 630 -1.36 16.64 -0.63
CA PRO A 630 -2.32 17.15 -1.60
C PRO A 630 -2.46 18.67 -1.55
N THR A 631 -2.36 19.29 -0.37
CA THR A 631 -2.43 20.76 -0.22
C THR A 631 -1.30 21.43 -1.00
N ILE A 632 -0.07 20.93 -0.84
CA ILE A 632 1.11 21.47 -1.53
C ILE A 632 1.00 21.22 -3.04
N ILE A 633 0.44 20.08 -3.44
CA ILE A 633 0.19 19.77 -4.86
C ILE A 633 -0.81 20.75 -5.47
N GLY A 634 -1.91 21.05 -4.76
CA GLY A 634 -2.89 22.05 -5.15
C GLY A 634 -2.28 23.43 -5.33
N ASP A 635 -1.48 23.89 -4.35
CA ASP A 635 -0.81 25.19 -4.42
C ASP A 635 0.20 25.29 -5.57
N THR A 636 0.85 24.17 -5.92
CA THR A 636 1.91 24.15 -6.95
C THR A 636 1.33 24.01 -8.36
N TYR A 637 0.37 23.10 -8.54
CA TYR A 637 -0.16 22.75 -9.87
C TYR A 637 -1.51 23.41 -10.19
N GLY A 638 -2.24 23.89 -9.19
CA GLY A 638 -3.47 24.68 -9.39
C GLY A 638 -3.26 25.86 -10.34
N PRO A 639 -2.28 26.76 -10.09
CA PRO A 639 -1.99 27.89 -10.97
C PRO A 639 -1.56 27.49 -12.39
N GLU A 640 -0.92 26.33 -12.54
CA GLU A 640 -0.42 25.81 -13.83
C GLU A 640 -1.56 25.26 -14.72
N GLY A 641 -2.81 25.24 -14.24
CA GLY A 641 -4.00 24.87 -15.01
C GLY A 641 -4.56 23.49 -14.69
N LEU A 642 -4.49 23.09 -13.42
CA LEU A 642 -5.17 21.90 -12.90
C LEU A 642 -6.65 22.21 -12.61
N ASP A 643 -7.58 21.34 -13.02
CA ASP A 643 -9.02 21.56 -12.80
C ASP A 643 -9.49 21.02 -11.44
N PHE A 644 -8.94 19.88 -11.02
CA PHE A 644 -9.34 19.24 -9.77
C PHE A 644 -8.19 18.52 -9.06
N LEU A 645 -8.37 18.32 -7.76
CA LEU A 645 -7.51 17.52 -6.90
C LEU A 645 -8.39 16.64 -6.02
N VAL A 646 -8.14 15.33 -6.05
CA VAL A 646 -8.73 14.40 -5.09
C VAL A 646 -7.73 14.23 -3.95
N ASP A 647 -8.08 14.75 -2.78
CA ASP A 647 -7.32 14.55 -1.55
C ASP A 647 -7.73 13.20 -0.95
N GLY A 648 -6.79 12.25 -1.01
CA GLY A 648 -6.89 10.95 -0.34
C GLY A 648 -5.85 10.80 0.76
N GLY A 649 -5.47 11.89 1.43
CA GLY A 649 -4.47 11.95 2.49
C GLY A 649 -3.02 11.94 2.02
N VAL A 650 -2.10 12.16 2.97
CA VAL A 650 -0.65 12.22 2.71
C VAL A 650 -0.10 10.84 2.32
N ARG A 651 0.73 10.80 1.27
CA ARG A 651 1.35 9.56 0.77
C ARG A 651 2.81 9.40 1.22
N VAL A 652 3.37 8.21 1.03
CA VAL A 652 4.80 7.95 1.26
C VAL A 652 5.55 8.27 -0.04
N ALA A 653 6.70 8.94 0.05
CA ALA A 653 7.49 9.40 -1.09
C ALA A 653 8.25 8.25 -1.81
N GLU A 654 7.60 7.11 -2.00
CA GLU A 654 8.16 5.93 -2.65
C GLU A 654 7.42 5.69 -3.97
N PRO A 655 8.06 5.93 -5.14
CA PRO A 655 7.43 5.71 -6.44
C PRO A 655 7.24 4.22 -6.76
N SER A 656 6.47 3.89 -7.81
CA SER A 656 6.27 2.49 -8.24
C SER A 656 7.55 1.85 -8.75
N THR A 657 7.68 0.53 -8.69
CA THR A 657 8.79 -0.19 -9.34
C THR A 657 8.51 -0.31 -10.83
N ILE A 658 9.47 0.08 -11.68
CA ILE A 658 9.33 0.06 -13.14
C ILE A 658 10.06 -1.16 -13.70
N VAL A 659 9.32 -2.01 -14.42
CA VAL A 659 9.85 -3.21 -15.07
C VAL A 659 9.56 -3.16 -16.57
N ASP A 660 10.59 -3.28 -17.38
CA ASP A 660 10.48 -3.42 -18.83
C ASP A 660 10.20 -4.87 -19.22
N MET A 661 9.10 -5.08 -19.93
CA MET A 661 8.63 -6.39 -20.39
C MET A 661 8.74 -6.52 -21.91
N THR A 662 9.40 -5.58 -22.59
CA THR A 662 9.49 -5.56 -24.07
C THR A 662 10.67 -6.36 -24.60
N GLY A 663 11.65 -6.67 -23.74
CA GLY A 663 12.79 -7.52 -24.05
C GLY A 663 12.52 -9.02 -23.84
N PRO A 664 13.55 -9.87 -24.06
CA PRO A 664 13.44 -11.31 -23.87
C PRO A 664 13.27 -11.71 -22.40
N TYR A 665 13.75 -10.88 -21.46
CA TYR A 665 13.58 -11.07 -20.01
C TYR A 665 13.03 -9.79 -19.36
N PRO A 666 12.25 -9.92 -18.26
CA PRO A 666 11.77 -8.78 -17.48
C PRO A 666 12.93 -8.02 -16.81
N LYS A 667 13.16 -6.76 -17.21
CA LYS A 667 14.27 -5.94 -16.72
C LYS A 667 13.77 -4.85 -15.77
N VAL A 668 14.35 -4.75 -14.57
CA VAL A 668 14.04 -3.64 -13.65
C VAL A 668 14.74 -2.36 -14.15
N ILE A 669 13.96 -1.34 -14.50
CA ILE A 669 14.49 -0.01 -14.87
C ILE A 669 14.67 0.85 -13.64
N ARG A 670 13.76 0.74 -12.67
CA ARG A 670 13.80 1.56 -11.46
C ARG A 670 13.16 0.83 -10.29
N GLU A 671 13.90 0.69 -9.21
CA GLU A 671 13.37 0.22 -7.93
C GLU A 671 12.46 1.28 -7.28
N GLY A 672 11.43 0.79 -6.59
CA GLY A 672 10.43 1.61 -5.91
C GLY A 672 9.75 0.80 -4.81
N LYS A 673 8.52 1.17 -4.46
CA LYS A 673 7.74 0.51 -3.40
C LYS A 673 7.44 -0.98 -3.66
N GLY A 674 7.45 -1.42 -4.92
CA GLY A 674 7.25 -2.83 -5.27
C GLY A 674 8.54 -3.62 -5.09
N PRO A 675 8.58 -4.66 -4.23
CA PRO A 675 9.80 -5.46 -4.06
C PRO A 675 10.24 -6.09 -5.37
N ILE A 676 11.56 -6.17 -5.57
CA ILE A 676 12.16 -6.89 -6.70
C ILE A 676 11.94 -8.39 -6.47
N LEU A 677 11.35 -9.06 -7.45
CA LEU A 677 11.05 -10.48 -7.37
C LEU A 677 12.07 -11.31 -8.15
N PRO A 678 12.27 -12.61 -7.83
CA PRO A 678 13.33 -13.43 -8.42
C PRO A 678 13.30 -13.58 -9.94
N TRP A 679 12.15 -13.31 -10.58
CA TRP A 679 11.98 -13.35 -12.03
C TRP A 679 12.31 -12.02 -12.72
N MET A 680 12.60 -10.97 -11.95
CA MET A 680 12.98 -9.66 -12.45
C MET A 680 14.51 -9.54 -12.44
N VAL A 681 15.10 -9.24 -13.60
CA VAL A 681 16.55 -9.08 -13.73
C VAL A 681 16.92 -7.63 -13.42
N VAL A 682 17.85 -7.44 -12.48
CA VAL A 682 18.51 -6.17 -12.21
C VAL A 682 19.86 -6.23 -12.92
N GLU A 683 20.15 -5.29 -13.82
CA GLU A 683 21.53 -5.14 -14.27
C GLU A 683 22.30 -4.50 -13.12
N GLU A 684 23.30 -5.22 -12.59
CA GLU A 684 24.39 -4.56 -11.87
C GLU A 684 25.06 -3.63 -12.89
N GLU A 685 25.18 -2.34 -12.54
CA GLU A 685 26.03 -1.44 -13.32
C GLU A 685 27.42 -2.08 -13.40
N ASP A 686 27.84 -2.39 -14.61
CA ASP A 686 29.15 -2.97 -14.93
C ASP A 686 30.28 -2.31 -14.10
N GLU A 687 30.76 -3.00 -13.06
CA GLU A 687 32.06 -2.75 -12.42
C GLU A 687 33.23 -2.96 -13.42
N SER A 688 32.96 -3.25 -14.70
CA SER A 688 33.98 -3.40 -15.74
C SER A 688 34.46 -2.08 -16.34
N SER A 689 33.80 -0.93 -16.11
CA SER A 689 34.31 0.37 -16.58
C SER A 689 35.29 1.06 -15.62
N LEU A 690 35.43 0.57 -14.38
CA LEU A 690 36.42 1.06 -13.41
C LEU A 690 37.68 0.17 -13.30
N ARG A 691 37.68 -1.02 -13.91
CA ARG A 691 38.85 -1.91 -13.96
C ARG A 691 39.74 -1.76 -15.20
N GLN A 692 39.29 -1.06 -16.24
CA GLN A 692 40.13 -0.77 -17.41
C GLN A 692 41.05 0.45 -17.22
N ASP A 693 40.71 1.38 -16.33
CA ASP A 693 41.54 2.56 -16.05
C ASP A 693 42.65 2.31 -15.01
N LEU A 694 42.65 1.16 -14.32
CA LEU A 694 43.68 0.76 -13.36
C LEU A 694 44.71 -0.24 -13.92
N ILE A 695 44.55 -0.68 -15.17
CA ILE A 695 45.52 -1.55 -15.87
C ILE A 695 46.30 -0.77 -16.94
N ALA A 696 45.90 0.47 -17.27
CA ALA A 696 46.60 1.34 -18.22
C ALA A 696 47.64 2.29 -17.58
N SER A 697 47.89 2.21 -16.26
CA SER A 697 48.92 3.01 -15.57
C SER A 697 50.11 2.20 -15.04
N GLU A 698 50.17 0.90 -15.31
CA GLU A 698 51.35 0.06 -15.09
C GLU A 698 51.62 -0.79 -16.34
N THR A 699 52.03 -0.14 -17.43
CA THR A 699 52.97 -0.70 -18.45
C THR A 699 53.61 0.42 -19.25
#